data_AF-A0D7Q8-F1
#
_entry.id   AF-A0D7Q8-F1
#
_cell.length_a   1.000
_cell.length_b   1.000
_cell.length_c   1.000
_cell.angle_alpha   90.00
_cell.angle_beta   90.00
_cell.angle_gamma   90.00
#
_symmetry.space_group_name_H-M   'P 1'
#
loop_
_entity.id
_entity.type
_entity.pdbx_description
1 polymer ?
#
loop_
_entity_poly.entity_id
_entity_poly.type
_entity_poly.pdbx_seq_one_letter_code
_entity_poly.pdbx_strand_id
1 'polypeptide(L)'
;MNKQFTLKKAFFQINIQDIRGKKKACEICQKDFSVLQKEHQCKRCKRAVCYSCSQNKEIIYKIGLYKSASNVDQKPHRQCDLCHEESQRMRQFIQSNSLAFGKDTLCERWLKQMNNKKNYEEIVKDYYDNLNDPQFEYKFMNQDASESMAFTKYKNAMSNMYSKLVDYCEAYNYSFQEFYHHITQKKDATSIQNAICNIIKAFLNKHPKFGFDDEFILVVQFFLSFASEPLAFMCLSYFYELVYPRELYYTFLKSNDYDIKKYSKLILSLLDSVFHLQSSDVQKIQSYLKHDFQKLALTLSINSLTFENTFLLIDNCIKVGNFLEFSKGLTAICSLRIEEIKKYADVSYEKLAVKILRNVEFRELQESLKMFEIVDQKIQDKIIKSFIQEEQKANFILDDKYLQNKILSSDQYKELQYKYEILDNEKNGLKKQIEEQNKIYQLTLAENQQQNQQISQLKNDMSKIKSELFDLQNLPQNVQTNQSYTGGSDQSKFIALLQAQIQELRAKYQGLEEELQITQTQVYNKNVEIRKLQSNVRENSKTLTDLAFENHNLQYELESNLGRSRTSTRSRTQNEDKLSYEMMEEKLKRTEKSLESLQETYDELKLTTGEQELELVRSKRFQQEAQFTISTLQLQITSLEQQLQDERQINQKNVEINRERLEMQYKKMNESLEIVYGRNDKLMTENEQLKKDLKDSQDLCQEQKQLIKLLQEEYEKQKYLNEEQEKISQEFKNRDLERQFDAFEALKENEDKEKEQLAIQLFKKIEDLIKEIQFRSIDQLLKREQLNKLFRESAQHEKAMRLLLDKVENYTDKKLMHHHSASSQQQSLRLEASIKGQDGQNDKERSINISDNKKQEDCNIM
;
A
#
# COMPACT_ATOMS: atom_id res chain seq x y z
N MET A 1 -18.39 -14.75 14.41
CA MET A 1 -18.72 -13.61 13.53
C MET A 1 -17.41 -13.03 13.00
N ASN A 2 -17.10 -13.21 11.71
CA ASN A 2 -16.01 -12.51 11.02
C ASN A 2 -16.62 -11.78 9.82
N LYS A 3 -16.78 -10.46 9.92
CA LYS A 3 -17.08 -9.61 8.76
C LYS A 3 -15.86 -9.66 7.85
N GLN A 4 -15.96 -10.32 6.69
CA GLN A 4 -14.98 -10.11 5.64
C GLN A 4 -15.07 -8.65 5.21
N PHE A 5 -14.03 -7.89 5.53
CA PHE A 5 -13.83 -6.55 5.01
C PHE A 5 -13.76 -6.66 3.48
N THR A 6 -14.78 -6.13 2.80
CA THR A 6 -14.67 -5.81 1.37
C THR A 6 -13.56 -4.77 1.26
N LEU A 7 -12.43 -5.17 0.66
CA LEU A 7 -11.35 -4.23 0.34
C LEU A 7 -11.99 -3.07 -0.43
N LYS A 8 -11.98 -1.86 0.16
CA LYS A 8 -12.36 -0.64 -0.54
C LYS A 8 -11.54 -0.61 -1.84
N LYS A 9 -12.21 -0.50 -2.98
CA LYS A 9 -11.53 -0.35 -4.28
C LYS A 9 -10.58 0.82 -4.17
N ALA A 10 -9.30 0.57 -4.46
CA ALA A 10 -8.22 1.54 -4.32
C ALA A 10 -8.29 2.69 -5.35
N PHE A 11 -8.99 2.47 -6.47
CA PHE A 11 -9.14 3.43 -7.56
C PHE A 11 -10.61 3.65 -7.91
N PHE A 12 -10.90 4.86 -8.37
CA PHE A 12 -12.11 5.16 -9.13
C PHE A 12 -12.10 4.36 -10.43
N GLN A 13 -12.90 3.30 -10.48
CA GLN A 13 -13.09 2.49 -11.67
C GLN A 13 -14.40 2.86 -12.36
N ILE A 14 -14.32 3.24 -13.64
CA ILE A 14 -15.52 3.38 -14.47
C ILE A 14 -16.03 1.97 -14.82
N ASN A 15 -17.02 1.50 -14.08
CA ASN A 15 -17.59 0.17 -14.29
C ASN A 15 -18.50 0.15 -15.52
N ILE A 16 -17.98 -0.39 -16.62
CA ILE A 16 -18.74 -0.58 -17.85
C ILE A 16 -19.40 -1.95 -17.84
N GLN A 17 -20.68 -2.00 -17.47
CA GLN A 17 -21.44 -3.24 -17.40
C GLN A 17 -21.55 -3.94 -18.78
N ASP A 18 -21.32 -5.25 -18.79
CA ASP A 18 -21.55 -6.12 -19.95
C ASP A 18 -23.05 -6.44 -20.06
N ILE A 19 -23.79 -5.56 -20.74
CA ILE A 19 -25.23 -5.69 -20.91
C ILE A 19 -25.54 -5.99 -22.37
N ARG A 20 -25.70 -7.28 -22.71
CA ARG A 20 -26.19 -7.71 -24.02
C ARG A 20 -27.71 -7.83 -24.02
N GLY A 21 -28.38 -7.38 -25.08
CA GLY A 21 -29.81 -7.61 -25.32
C GLY A 21 -30.76 -6.65 -24.59
N LYS A 22 -30.25 -5.66 -23.84
CA LYS A 22 -31.10 -4.66 -23.16
C LYS A 22 -31.20 -3.33 -23.91
N LYS A 23 -30.38 -3.11 -24.93
CA LYS A 23 -30.40 -1.86 -25.71
C LYS A 23 -31.36 -2.03 -26.88
N LYS A 24 -32.13 -0.99 -27.16
CA LYS A 24 -33.11 -1.00 -28.26
C LYS A 24 -32.50 -0.59 -29.61
N ALA A 25 -31.42 0.17 -29.58
CA ALA A 25 -30.77 0.73 -30.76
C ALA A 25 -29.24 0.72 -30.65
N CYS A 26 -28.58 0.80 -31.79
CA CYS A 26 -27.13 0.96 -31.88
C CYS A 26 -26.70 2.28 -31.22
N GLU A 27 -25.74 2.22 -30.30
CA GLU A 27 -25.23 3.41 -29.59
C GLU A 27 -24.36 4.34 -30.46
N ILE A 28 -24.12 3.99 -31.73
CA ILE A 28 -23.41 4.83 -32.71
C ILE A 28 -24.40 5.43 -33.70
N CYS A 29 -24.99 4.62 -34.58
CA CYS A 29 -25.88 5.12 -35.63
C CYS A 29 -27.35 5.29 -35.23
N GLN A 30 -27.70 4.99 -33.97
CA GLN A 30 -29.07 5.07 -33.41
C GLN A 30 -30.15 4.25 -34.13
N LYS A 31 -29.78 3.40 -35.09
CA LYS A 31 -30.71 2.47 -35.75
C LYS A 31 -31.14 1.37 -34.77
N ASP A 32 -32.44 1.12 -34.72
CA ASP A 32 -33.04 0.09 -33.85
C ASP A 32 -32.49 -1.31 -34.18
N PHE A 33 -32.35 -2.12 -33.13
CA PHE A 33 -32.05 -3.53 -33.28
C PHE A 33 -33.32 -4.30 -33.64
N SER A 34 -33.19 -5.21 -34.59
CA SER A 34 -34.28 -6.03 -35.11
C SER A 34 -33.76 -7.42 -35.46
N VAL A 35 -34.62 -8.30 -35.97
CA VAL A 35 -34.22 -9.63 -36.46
C VAL A 35 -33.17 -9.53 -37.57
N LEU A 36 -33.31 -8.53 -38.45
CA LEU A 36 -32.37 -8.25 -39.54
C LEU A 36 -31.13 -7.49 -39.06
N GLN A 37 -31.29 -6.62 -38.06
CA GLN A 37 -30.21 -5.82 -37.51
C GLN A 37 -29.90 -6.26 -36.07
N LYS A 38 -29.10 -7.32 -35.94
CA LYS A 38 -28.75 -7.89 -34.64
C LYS A 38 -27.84 -6.98 -33.82
N GLU A 39 -28.05 -7.01 -32.50
CA GLU A 39 -27.14 -6.40 -31.54
C GLU A 39 -25.81 -7.16 -31.48
N HIS A 40 -24.72 -6.42 -31.67
CA HIS A 40 -23.37 -6.81 -31.31
C HIS A 40 -22.86 -5.97 -30.16
N GLN A 41 -21.79 -6.42 -29.51
CA GLN A 41 -21.14 -5.68 -28.46
C GLN A 41 -19.67 -5.47 -28.79
N CYS A 42 -19.23 -4.22 -28.76
CA CYS A 42 -17.81 -3.88 -28.87
C CYS A 42 -17.06 -4.46 -27.67
N LYS A 43 -16.06 -5.34 -27.88
CA LYS A 43 -15.36 -5.96 -26.76
C LYS A 43 -14.41 -5.02 -26.01
N ARG A 44 -14.00 -3.91 -26.63
CA ARG A 44 -13.23 -2.81 -26.03
C ARG A 44 -14.07 -1.95 -25.09
N CYS A 45 -14.97 -1.13 -25.64
CA CYS A 45 -15.74 -0.16 -24.85
C CYS A 45 -17.10 -0.68 -24.34
N LYS A 46 -17.51 -1.90 -24.68
CA LYS A 46 -18.82 -2.53 -24.35
C LYS A 46 -20.07 -1.80 -24.86
N ARG A 47 -19.95 -0.96 -25.90
CA ARG A 47 -21.12 -0.38 -26.57
C ARG A 47 -21.95 -1.47 -27.27
N ALA A 48 -23.27 -1.30 -27.26
CA ALA A 48 -24.17 -2.05 -28.13
C ALA A 48 -24.16 -1.43 -29.53
N VAL A 49 -23.76 -2.20 -30.54
CA VAL A 49 -23.51 -1.73 -31.90
C VAL A 49 -24.11 -2.67 -32.93
N CYS A 50 -24.53 -2.15 -34.08
CA CYS A 50 -24.95 -2.98 -35.20
C CYS A 50 -23.74 -3.47 -36.00
N TYR A 51 -23.96 -4.40 -36.93
CA TYR A 51 -22.87 -4.99 -37.74
C TYR A 51 -22.12 -3.92 -38.55
N SER A 52 -22.85 -2.96 -39.13
CA SER A 52 -22.23 -1.91 -39.96
C SER A 52 -21.33 -0.98 -39.16
N CYS A 53 -21.60 -0.76 -37.88
CA CYS A 53 -20.80 0.11 -37.00
C CYS A 53 -19.68 -0.63 -36.25
N SER A 54 -19.40 -1.87 -36.64
CA SER A 54 -18.45 -2.73 -35.94
C SER A 54 -17.85 -3.81 -36.84
N GLN A 55 -17.53 -3.45 -38.08
CA GLN A 55 -16.99 -4.41 -39.06
C GLN A 55 -15.58 -4.90 -38.68
N ASN A 56 -14.85 -4.07 -37.93
CA ASN A 56 -13.47 -4.31 -37.54
C ASN A 56 -13.36 -5.35 -36.40
N LYS A 57 -12.31 -6.18 -36.49
CA LYS A 57 -11.91 -7.10 -35.42
C LYS A 57 -10.44 -6.87 -35.08
N GLU A 58 -10.14 -6.67 -33.80
CA GLU A 58 -8.77 -6.51 -33.30
C GLU A 58 -8.59 -7.27 -31.98
N ILE A 59 -7.33 -7.49 -31.61
CA ILE A 59 -6.98 -8.00 -30.29
C ILE A 59 -7.36 -6.92 -29.27
N ILE A 60 -8.17 -7.28 -28.27
CA ILE A 60 -8.56 -6.35 -27.22
C ILE A 60 -7.67 -6.57 -26.02
N TYR A 61 -6.84 -5.57 -25.74
CA TYR A 61 -5.94 -5.59 -24.60
C TYR A 61 -6.71 -5.32 -23.32
N LYS A 62 -6.91 -6.39 -22.54
CA LYS A 62 -7.20 -6.26 -21.11
C LYS A 62 -5.86 -6.37 -20.42
N ILE A 63 -5.48 -5.35 -19.65
CA ILE A 63 -4.33 -5.50 -18.77
C ILE A 63 -4.76 -6.39 -17.61
N GLY A 64 -4.57 -7.70 -17.77
CA GLY A 64 -4.23 -8.58 -16.67
C GLY A 64 -2.71 -8.69 -16.67
N LEU A 65 -2.03 -7.80 -15.94
CA LEU A 65 -0.59 -7.93 -15.73
C LEU A 65 -0.35 -9.34 -15.13
N TYR A 66 0.33 -10.20 -15.89
CA TYR A 66 1.02 -11.41 -15.43
C TYR A 66 0.23 -12.58 -14.82
N LYS A 67 -1.12 -12.60 -14.84
CA LYS A 67 -1.83 -13.88 -14.71
C LYS A 67 -1.76 -14.63 -16.04
N SER A 68 -0.53 -15.08 -16.33
CA SER A 68 -0.01 -15.77 -17.51
C SER A 68 -0.18 -15.03 -18.84
N ALA A 69 0.92 -14.89 -19.58
CA ALA A 69 0.92 -14.47 -20.99
C ALA A 69 0.00 -15.34 -21.90
N SER A 70 -0.56 -16.44 -21.36
CA SER A 70 -1.58 -17.28 -22.00
C SER A 70 -3.02 -16.76 -21.90
N ASN A 71 -3.32 -15.67 -21.17
CA ASN A 71 -4.69 -15.18 -20.99
C ASN A 71 -5.05 -13.89 -21.75
N VAL A 72 -4.12 -13.30 -22.51
CA VAL A 72 -4.55 -12.37 -23.56
C VAL A 72 -5.25 -13.25 -24.59
N ASP A 73 -6.56 -13.08 -24.75
CA ASP A 73 -7.26 -13.73 -25.85
C ASP A 73 -6.66 -13.15 -27.14
N GLN A 74 -5.72 -13.89 -27.72
CA GLN A 74 -5.04 -13.52 -28.95
C GLN A 74 -6.03 -13.52 -30.13
N LYS A 75 -7.28 -13.96 -29.91
CA LYS A 75 -8.32 -13.93 -30.93
C LYS A 75 -8.79 -12.50 -31.16
N PRO A 76 -8.81 -12.05 -32.41
CA PRO A 76 -9.43 -10.78 -32.77
C PRO A 76 -10.91 -10.76 -32.37
N HIS A 77 -11.31 -9.78 -31.58
CA HIS A 77 -12.69 -9.53 -31.21
C HIS A 77 -13.26 -8.33 -31.94
N ARG A 78 -14.59 -8.34 -32.07
CA ARG A 78 -15.32 -7.24 -32.69
C ARG A 78 -15.15 -5.94 -31.91
N GLN A 79 -14.76 -4.89 -32.62
CA GLN A 79 -14.57 -3.53 -32.12
C GLN A 79 -15.50 -2.60 -32.91
N CYS A 80 -16.06 -1.60 -32.24
CA CYS A 80 -16.85 -0.58 -32.93
C CYS A 80 -15.96 0.42 -33.65
N ASP A 81 -16.47 1.07 -34.68
CA ASP A 81 -15.67 1.91 -35.57
C ASP A 81 -15.00 3.08 -34.84
N LEU A 82 -15.71 3.74 -33.91
CA LEU A 82 -15.13 4.79 -33.06
C LEU A 82 -13.90 4.30 -32.26
N CYS A 83 -13.99 3.09 -31.72
CA CYS A 83 -12.90 2.50 -30.96
C CYS A 83 -11.76 2.07 -31.88
N HIS A 84 -12.07 1.59 -33.08
CA HIS A 84 -11.05 1.18 -34.04
C HIS A 84 -10.25 2.40 -34.53
N GLU A 85 -10.92 3.50 -34.86
CA GLU A 85 -10.25 4.76 -35.25
C GLU A 85 -9.35 5.29 -34.13
N GLU A 86 -9.84 5.30 -32.89
CA GLU A 86 -9.07 5.69 -31.70
C GLU A 86 -7.83 4.80 -31.51
N SER A 87 -7.96 3.48 -31.59
CA SER A 87 -6.83 2.54 -31.51
C SER A 87 -5.79 2.78 -32.61
N GLN A 88 -6.22 3.10 -33.84
CA GLN A 88 -5.30 3.41 -34.95
C GLN A 88 -4.52 4.70 -34.68
N ARG A 89 -5.20 5.78 -34.29
CA ARG A 89 -4.53 7.05 -33.94
C ARG A 89 -3.58 6.90 -32.77
N MET A 90 -3.96 6.14 -31.75
CA MET A 90 -3.11 5.83 -30.60
C MET A 90 -1.83 5.09 -31.01
N ARG A 91 -1.94 4.06 -31.88
CA ARG A 91 -0.76 3.34 -32.40
C ARG A 91 0.13 4.25 -33.24
N GLN A 92 -0.45 5.10 -34.09
CA GLN A 92 0.30 6.09 -34.86
C GLN A 92 1.00 7.10 -33.95
N PHE A 93 0.34 7.54 -32.88
CA PHE A 93 0.92 8.45 -31.89
C PHE A 93 2.10 7.82 -31.15
N ILE A 94 1.98 6.57 -30.71
CA ILE A 94 3.06 5.81 -30.08
C ILE A 94 4.25 5.65 -31.03
N GLN A 95 4.00 5.25 -32.29
CA GLN A 95 5.03 5.03 -33.28
C GLN A 95 5.75 6.33 -33.67
N SER A 96 5.00 7.40 -33.97
CA SER A 96 5.54 8.70 -34.41
C SER A 96 6.38 9.37 -33.33
N ASN A 97 6.06 9.17 -32.05
CA ASN A 97 6.83 9.71 -30.93
C ASN A 97 7.82 8.69 -30.33
N SER A 98 7.94 7.49 -30.91
CA SER A 98 8.82 6.42 -30.42
C SER A 98 8.64 6.10 -28.93
N LEU A 99 7.40 6.14 -28.45
CA LEU A 99 7.07 6.00 -27.03
C LEU A 99 7.36 4.58 -26.53
N ALA A 100 7.98 4.51 -25.35
CA ALA A 100 8.18 3.28 -24.60
C ALA A 100 8.24 3.62 -23.11
N PHE A 101 7.76 2.70 -22.26
CA PHE A 101 7.77 2.89 -20.81
C PHE A 101 9.21 3.06 -20.29
N GLY A 102 9.43 4.13 -19.53
CA GLY A 102 10.75 4.43 -18.97
C GLY A 102 11.77 4.97 -19.99
N LYS A 103 11.32 5.44 -21.17
CA LYS A 103 12.20 5.99 -22.21
C LYS A 103 11.90 7.47 -22.45
N ASP A 104 12.97 8.28 -22.48
CA ASP A 104 12.92 9.72 -22.74
C ASP A 104 12.37 10.02 -24.13
N THR A 105 11.23 10.74 -24.17
CA THR A 105 10.55 11.18 -25.39
C THR A 105 9.92 12.58 -25.19
N LEU A 106 8.61 12.67 -24.97
CA LEU A 106 7.88 13.93 -24.91
C LEU A 106 8.21 14.78 -23.68
N CYS A 107 8.62 14.17 -22.57
CA CYS A 107 8.96 14.91 -21.35
C CYS A 107 10.15 15.87 -21.55
N GLU A 108 11.09 15.58 -22.44
CA GLU A 108 12.16 16.53 -22.75
C GLU A 108 11.62 17.84 -23.35
N ARG A 109 10.62 17.71 -24.23
CA ARG A 109 9.94 18.87 -24.84
C ARG A 109 9.17 19.66 -23.78
N TRP A 110 8.48 18.96 -22.87
CA TRP A 110 7.75 19.56 -21.76
C TRP A 110 8.67 20.31 -20.80
N LEU A 111 9.81 19.73 -20.42
CA LEU A 111 10.80 20.38 -19.56
C LEU A 111 11.37 21.65 -20.20
N LYS A 112 11.63 21.64 -21.51
CA LYS A 112 12.04 22.84 -22.26
C LYS A 112 10.96 23.93 -22.24
N GLN A 113 9.69 23.55 -22.38
CA GLN A 113 8.56 24.49 -22.35
C GLN A 113 8.34 25.11 -20.97
N MET A 114 8.58 24.35 -19.90
CA MET A 114 8.54 24.84 -18.52
C MET A 114 9.78 25.67 -18.12
N ASN A 115 10.60 26.09 -19.09
CA ASN A 115 11.83 26.86 -18.89
C ASN A 115 12.81 26.20 -17.89
N ASN A 116 12.85 24.87 -17.84
CA ASN A 116 13.83 24.18 -17.00
C ASN A 116 15.23 24.40 -17.58
N LYS A 117 16.09 25.06 -16.79
CA LYS A 117 17.49 25.34 -17.14
C LYS A 117 18.47 24.24 -16.72
N LYS A 118 18.00 23.26 -15.95
CA LYS A 118 18.85 22.15 -15.48
C LYS A 118 19.27 21.28 -16.66
N ASN A 119 20.54 20.93 -16.69
CA ASN A 119 21.03 19.90 -17.61
C ASN A 119 20.61 18.49 -17.14
N TYR A 120 20.84 17.48 -17.97
CA TYR A 120 20.43 16.11 -17.68
C TYR A 120 21.13 15.57 -16.44
N GLU A 121 22.43 15.85 -16.26
CA GLU A 121 23.21 15.40 -15.11
C GLU A 121 22.66 15.94 -13.78
N GLU A 122 22.25 17.21 -13.77
CA GLU A 122 21.61 17.85 -12.62
C GLU A 122 20.24 17.24 -12.32
N ILE A 123 19.48 16.86 -13.36
CA ILE A 123 18.19 16.17 -13.19
C ILE A 123 18.39 14.80 -12.56
N VAL A 124 19.33 14.02 -13.08
CA VAL A 124 19.67 12.69 -12.55
C VAL A 124 20.14 12.79 -11.11
N LYS A 125 20.99 13.78 -10.81
CA LYS A 125 21.46 14.04 -9.44
C LYS A 125 20.30 14.39 -8.51
N ASP A 126 19.45 15.35 -8.87
CA ASP A 126 18.29 15.76 -8.04
C ASP A 126 17.36 14.57 -7.78
N TYR A 127 17.13 13.72 -8.77
CA TYR A 127 16.34 12.50 -8.60
C TYR A 127 16.97 11.51 -7.60
N TYR A 128 18.25 11.17 -7.75
CA TYR A 128 18.90 10.20 -6.86
C TYR A 128 19.16 10.74 -5.45
N ASP A 129 19.43 12.04 -5.31
CA ASP A 129 19.56 12.70 -4.02
C ASP A 129 18.24 12.59 -3.22
N ASN A 130 17.09 12.75 -3.89
CA ASN A 130 15.77 12.60 -3.26
C ASN A 130 15.33 11.13 -3.09
N LEU A 131 15.71 10.24 -4.00
CA LEU A 131 15.38 8.82 -3.89
C LEU A 131 16.11 8.13 -2.73
N ASN A 132 17.38 8.49 -2.55
CA ASN A 132 18.30 7.85 -1.60
C ASN A 132 18.44 8.61 -0.29
N ASP A 133 17.65 9.66 -0.05
CA ASP A 133 17.68 10.42 1.21
C ASP A 133 17.36 9.48 2.40
N PRO A 134 18.35 9.17 3.27
CA PRO A 134 18.14 8.26 4.39
C PRO A 134 17.22 8.87 5.45
N GLN A 135 17.02 10.19 5.42
CA GLN A 135 16.13 10.89 6.32
C GLN A 135 14.70 10.94 5.81
N PHE A 136 14.38 10.42 4.62
CA PHE A 136 13.01 10.50 4.06
C PHE A 136 11.97 9.98 5.06
N GLU A 137 12.18 8.79 5.63
CA GLU A 137 11.24 8.22 6.61
C GLU A 137 11.12 9.09 7.85
N TYR A 138 12.23 9.64 8.35
CA TYR A 138 12.24 10.51 9.53
C TYR A 138 11.56 11.87 9.25
N LYS A 139 11.84 12.51 8.11
CA LYS A 139 11.27 13.80 7.71
C LYS A 139 9.75 13.71 7.57
N PHE A 140 9.26 12.64 6.95
CA PHE A 140 7.84 12.44 6.72
C PHE A 140 7.07 12.02 7.99
N MET A 141 7.73 11.37 8.95
CA MET A 141 7.10 10.97 10.22
C MET A 141 7.04 12.07 11.28
N ASN A 142 7.93 13.06 11.24
CA ASN A 142 8.00 14.15 12.24
C ASN A 142 7.26 15.42 11.86
N GLN A 143 6.57 15.44 10.73
CA GLN A 143 5.62 16.49 10.38
C GLN A 143 4.22 16.14 10.95
N ASP A 144 3.33 17.13 11.07
CA ASP A 144 2.06 17.06 11.82
C ASP A 144 1.28 15.73 11.70
N ALA A 145 0.44 15.39 12.69
CA ALA A 145 -0.30 14.12 12.75
C ALA A 145 -1.10 13.74 11.48
N SER A 146 -1.49 14.72 10.65
CA SER A 146 -2.12 14.50 9.33
C SER A 146 -1.14 13.96 8.27
N GLU A 147 0.13 14.34 8.33
CA GLU A 147 1.21 13.90 7.46
C GLU A 147 1.65 12.47 7.79
N SER A 148 1.61 12.09 9.08
CA SER A 148 1.76 10.69 9.54
C SER A 148 0.73 9.73 8.91
N MET A 149 -0.51 10.18 8.69
CA MET A 149 -1.52 9.39 7.96
C MET A 149 -1.20 9.25 6.47
N ALA A 150 -0.68 10.30 5.82
CA ALA A 150 -0.25 10.23 4.42
C ALA A 150 0.93 9.27 4.25
N PHE A 151 1.90 9.29 5.17
CA PHE A 151 2.99 8.32 5.20
C PHE A 151 2.49 6.89 5.36
N THR A 152 1.57 6.67 6.29
CA THR A 152 0.97 5.36 6.53
C THR A 152 0.24 4.86 5.29
N LYS A 153 -0.51 5.74 4.61
CA LYS A 153 -1.13 5.42 3.31
C LYS A 153 -0.09 5.05 2.25
N TYR A 154 0.96 5.85 2.09
CA TYR A 154 2.06 5.57 1.16
C TYR A 154 2.69 4.21 1.47
N LYS A 155 3.12 3.97 2.71
CA LYS A 155 3.74 2.71 3.12
C LYS A 155 2.83 1.51 2.88
N ASN A 156 1.54 1.65 3.20
CA ASN A 156 0.54 0.62 2.93
C ASN A 156 0.30 0.40 1.44
N ALA A 157 0.24 1.47 0.64
CA ALA A 157 0.08 1.39 -0.80
C ALA A 157 1.29 0.70 -1.44
N MET A 158 2.51 1.11 -1.10
CA MET A 158 3.76 0.53 -1.60
C MET A 158 3.91 -0.94 -1.18
N SER A 159 3.63 -1.28 0.09
CA SER A 159 3.74 -2.66 0.58
C SER A 159 2.73 -3.60 -0.09
N ASN A 160 1.55 -3.07 -0.47
CA ASN A 160 0.52 -3.82 -1.19
C ASN A 160 0.60 -3.64 -2.71
N MET A 161 1.53 -2.84 -3.23
CA MET A 161 1.55 -2.51 -4.65
C MET A 161 1.82 -3.75 -5.51
N TYR A 162 2.64 -4.69 -5.01
CA TYR A 162 2.89 -5.97 -5.70
C TYR A 162 1.61 -6.78 -5.94
N SER A 163 0.72 -6.87 -4.94
CA SER A 163 -0.54 -7.60 -5.08
C SER A 163 -1.59 -6.80 -5.84
N LYS A 164 -1.53 -5.46 -5.76
CA LYS A 164 -2.54 -4.56 -6.30
C LYS A 164 -2.26 -4.01 -7.70
N LEU A 165 -1.03 -4.05 -8.23
CA LEU A 165 -0.72 -3.48 -9.56
C LEU A 165 -1.61 -4.09 -10.66
N VAL A 166 -1.93 -5.39 -10.53
CA VAL A 166 -2.88 -6.08 -11.42
C VAL A 166 -4.27 -5.48 -11.26
N ASP A 167 -4.76 -5.34 -10.03
CA ASP A 167 -6.07 -4.74 -9.72
C ASP A 167 -6.15 -3.28 -10.20
N TYR A 168 -5.05 -2.54 -10.13
CA TYR A 168 -4.93 -1.15 -10.59
C TYR A 168 -5.10 -1.07 -12.10
N CYS A 169 -4.44 -1.97 -12.84
CA CYS A 169 -4.56 -1.98 -14.29
C CYS A 169 -5.92 -2.49 -14.79
N GLU A 170 -6.61 -3.31 -14.01
CA GLU A 170 -8.01 -3.68 -14.26
C GLU A 170 -8.99 -2.52 -13.97
N ALA A 171 -8.57 -1.55 -13.14
CA ALA A 171 -9.36 -0.35 -12.86
C ALA A 171 -9.25 0.71 -13.95
N TYR A 172 -8.29 0.59 -14.88
CA TYR A 172 -8.14 1.54 -15.98
C TYR A 172 -9.31 1.49 -16.96
N ASN A 173 -9.64 2.64 -17.53
CA ASN A 173 -10.55 2.72 -18.65
C ASN A 173 -9.91 2.06 -19.88
N TYR A 174 -10.76 1.60 -20.80
CA TYR A 174 -10.33 0.81 -21.96
C TYR A 174 -9.29 1.52 -22.85
N SER A 175 -9.24 2.85 -22.84
CA SER A 175 -8.37 3.65 -23.71
C SER A 175 -6.96 3.74 -23.12
N PHE A 176 -6.87 4.16 -21.85
CA PHE A 176 -5.58 4.20 -21.15
C PHE A 176 -5.00 2.79 -20.97
N GLN A 177 -5.85 1.78 -20.77
CA GLN A 177 -5.46 0.38 -20.67
C GLN A 177 -4.75 -0.11 -21.95
N GLU A 178 -5.29 0.18 -23.13
CA GLU A 178 -4.64 -0.17 -24.40
C GLU A 178 -3.34 0.60 -24.63
N PHE A 179 -3.35 1.92 -24.38
CA PHE A 179 -2.16 2.75 -24.50
C PHE A 179 -1.02 2.24 -23.63
N TYR A 180 -1.32 2.02 -22.34
CA TYR A 180 -0.34 1.58 -21.36
C TYR A 180 0.17 0.17 -21.67
N HIS A 181 -0.69 -0.72 -22.20
CA HIS A 181 -0.25 -2.03 -22.67
C HIS A 181 0.78 -1.91 -23.80
N HIS A 182 0.54 -1.04 -24.79
CA HIS A 182 1.44 -0.88 -25.94
C HIS A 182 2.83 -0.34 -25.56
N ILE A 183 2.91 0.60 -24.62
CA ILE A 183 4.20 1.20 -24.23
C ILE A 183 5.00 0.32 -23.25
N THR A 184 4.35 -0.56 -22.49
CA THR A 184 5.00 -1.42 -21.47
C THR A 184 5.49 -2.74 -22.04
N GLN A 185 5.19 -3.05 -23.31
CA GLN A 185 5.48 -4.35 -23.92
C GLN A 185 6.91 -4.82 -23.61
N LYS A 186 7.02 -6.07 -23.13
CA LYS A 186 8.27 -6.77 -22.75
C LYS A 186 8.91 -6.33 -21.42
N LYS A 187 8.36 -5.35 -20.70
CA LYS A 187 8.80 -5.06 -19.33
C LYS A 187 8.17 -6.05 -18.35
N ASP A 188 8.91 -6.43 -17.32
CA ASP A 188 8.38 -7.23 -16.22
C ASP A 188 7.64 -6.34 -15.21
N ALA A 189 6.70 -6.95 -14.47
CA ALA A 189 5.83 -6.24 -13.52
C ALA A 189 6.65 -5.50 -12.47
N THR A 190 7.71 -6.17 -12.01
CA THR A 190 8.57 -5.73 -10.93
C THR A 190 9.34 -4.48 -11.34
N SER A 191 9.87 -4.44 -12.57
CA SER A 191 10.54 -3.24 -13.12
C SER A 191 9.57 -2.06 -13.23
N ILE A 192 8.36 -2.27 -13.75
CA ILE A 192 7.34 -1.22 -13.85
C ILE A 192 6.99 -0.68 -12.46
N GLN A 193 6.76 -1.58 -11.50
CA GLN A 193 6.43 -1.23 -10.14
C GLN A 193 7.56 -0.45 -9.47
N ASN A 194 8.80 -0.95 -9.54
CA ASN A 194 9.95 -0.29 -8.93
C ASN A 194 10.10 1.13 -9.46
N ALA A 195 9.95 1.33 -10.77
CA ALA A 195 10.01 2.66 -11.37
C ALA A 195 8.95 3.62 -10.81
N ILE A 196 7.70 3.14 -10.65
CA ILE A 196 6.62 3.94 -10.06
C ILE A 196 6.92 4.25 -8.58
N CYS A 197 7.31 3.24 -7.79
CA CYS A 197 7.65 3.40 -6.37
C CYS A 197 8.78 4.41 -6.18
N ASN A 198 9.83 4.31 -6.99
CA ASN A 198 10.99 5.19 -6.93
C ASN A 198 10.61 6.64 -7.21
N ILE A 199 9.82 6.91 -8.26
CA ILE A 199 9.36 8.26 -8.56
C ILE A 199 8.48 8.79 -7.43
N ILE A 200 7.52 8.01 -6.93
CA ILE A 200 6.66 8.45 -5.82
C ILE A 200 7.52 8.80 -4.61
N LYS A 201 8.47 7.93 -4.24
CA LYS A 201 9.38 8.17 -3.12
C LYS A 201 10.19 9.45 -3.29
N ALA A 202 10.87 9.60 -4.43
CA ALA A 202 11.67 10.78 -4.73
C ALA A 202 10.82 12.06 -4.74
N PHE A 203 9.64 12.01 -5.38
CA PHE A 203 8.70 13.12 -5.46
C PHE A 203 8.20 13.54 -4.09
N LEU A 204 7.77 12.58 -3.26
CA LEU A 204 7.29 12.86 -1.89
C LEU A 204 8.41 13.35 -0.97
N ASN A 205 9.66 12.92 -1.16
CA ASN A 205 10.79 13.47 -0.40
C ASN A 205 11.00 14.95 -0.73
N LYS A 206 10.91 15.31 -2.01
CA LYS A 206 11.04 16.70 -2.46
C LYS A 206 9.82 17.56 -2.12
N HIS A 207 8.63 16.96 -2.15
CA HIS A 207 7.33 17.63 -1.97
C HIS A 207 6.48 16.98 -0.87
N PRO A 208 6.92 16.98 0.40
CA PRO A 208 6.18 16.31 1.47
C PRO A 208 4.77 16.87 1.67
N LYS A 209 4.61 18.19 1.48
CA LYS A 209 3.34 18.90 1.56
C LYS A 209 2.30 18.45 0.53
N PHE A 210 2.69 17.72 -0.51
CA PHE A 210 1.75 17.20 -1.49
C PHE A 210 0.84 16.12 -0.90
N GLY A 211 1.39 15.29 0.00
CA GLY A 211 0.72 14.11 0.54
C GLY A 211 0.61 12.98 -0.46
N PHE A 212 -0.10 11.91 -0.08
CA PHE A 212 -0.25 10.73 -0.92
C PHE A 212 -1.67 10.17 -0.92
N ASP A 213 -2.11 9.75 -2.10
CA ASP A 213 -3.30 8.93 -2.32
C ASP A 213 -3.04 7.95 -3.47
N ASP A 214 -3.74 6.81 -3.46
CA ASP A 214 -3.52 5.72 -4.42
C ASP A 214 -3.71 6.20 -5.87
N GLU A 215 -4.64 7.14 -6.10
CA GLU A 215 -4.90 7.77 -7.41
C GLU A 215 -3.65 8.42 -8.04
N PHE A 216 -2.67 8.84 -7.24
CA PHE A 216 -1.44 9.48 -7.73
C PHE A 216 -0.56 8.53 -8.56
N ILE A 217 -0.71 7.22 -8.35
CA ILE A 217 -0.01 6.20 -9.14
C ILE A 217 -0.35 6.34 -10.63
N LEU A 218 -1.60 6.67 -10.98
CA LEU A 218 -2.01 6.90 -12.38
C LEU A 218 -1.25 8.05 -13.02
N VAL A 219 -1.07 9.14 -12.26
CA VAL A 219 -0.35 10.32 -12.73
C VAL A 219 1.12 9.97 -12.98
N VAL A 220 1.76 9.27 -12.04
CA VAL A 220 3.16 8.82 -12.19
C VAL A 220 3.32 7.88 -13.39
N GLN A 221 2.40 6.93 -13.58
CA GLN A 221 2.39 6.03 -14.73
C GLN A 221 2.23 6.77 -16.05
N PHE A 222 1.39 7.80 -16.09
CA PHE A 222 1.23 8.65 -17.25
C PHE A 222 2.55 9.34 -17.60
N PHE A 223 3.26 9.97 -16.65
CA PHE A 223 4.56 10.59 -16.95
C PHE A 223 5.65 9.58 -17.34
N LEU A 224 5.69 8.40 -16.71
CA LEU A 224 6.58 7.29 -17.07
C LEU A 224 6.32 6.72 -18.48
N SER A 225 5.15 7.02 -19.05
CA SER A 225 4.83 6.64 -20.42
C SER A 225 5.62 7.44 -21.46
N PHE A 226 6.27 8.53 -21.05
CA PHE A 226 6.95 9.49 -21.92
C PHE A 226 8.40 9.79 -21.51
N ALA A 227 8.89 9.19 -20.42
CA ALA A 227 10.23 9.46 -19.90
C ALA A 227 10.81 8.31 -19.07
N SER A 228 12.13 8.35 -18.89
CA SER A 228 12.86 7.66 -17.83
C SER A 228 12.49 8.16 -16.44
N GLU A 229 12.87 7.44 -15.39
CA GLU A 229 12.53 7.81 -14.01
C GLU A 229 12.99 9.23 -13.63
N PRO A 230 14.23 9.67 -13.92
CA PRO A 230 14.68 11.01 -13.58
C PRO A 230 13.89 12.12 -14.29
N LEU A 231 13.59 11.96 -15.59
CA LEU A 231 12.85 12.98 -16.34
C LEU A 231 11.37 13.00 -15.97
N ALA A 232 10.78 11.84 -15.70
CA ALA A 232 9.41 11.75 -15.24
C ALA A 232 9.28 12.40 -13.85
N PHE A 233 10.20 12.12 -12.92
CA PHE A 233 10.29 12.81 -11.63
C PHE A 233 10.40 14.33 -11.82
N MET A 234 11.31 14.79 -12.68
CA MET A 234 11.51 16.22 -12.89
C MET A 234 10.29 16.89 -13.51
N CYS A 235 9.70 16.28 -14.54
CA CYS A 235 8.53 16.81 -15.21
C CYS A 235 7.34 16.87 -14.25
N LEU A 236 7.18 15.85 -13.40
CA LEU A 236 6.18 15.81 -12.35
C LEU A 236 6.40 16.91 -11.31
N SER A 237 7.63 17.06 -10.79
CA SER A 237 7.99 18.16 -9.87
C SER A 237 7.65 19.52 -10.46
N TYR A 238 8.12 19.83 -11.68
CA TYR A 238 7.84 21.10 -12.32
C TYR A 238 6.35 21.31 -12.60
N PHE A 239 5.64 20.26 -13.03
CA PHE A 239 4.20 20.34 -13.22
C PHE A 239 3.50 20.70 -11.92
N TYR A 240 3.83 20.07 -10.79
CA TYR A 240 3.19 20.38 -9.52
C TYR A 240 3.67 21.69 -8.88
N GLU A 241 4.89 22.13 -9.14
CA GLU A 241 5.44 23.40 -8.64
C GLU A 241 4.89 24.62 -9.40
N LEU A 242 4.75 24.52 -10.72
CA LEU A 242 4.47 25.66 -11.61
C LEU A 242 3.07 25.66 -12.21
N VAL A 243 2.50 24.48 -12.45
CA VAL A 243 1.25 24.34 -13.21
C VAL A 243 0.10 23.96 -12.28
N TYR A 244 0.26 22.91 -11.47
CA TYR A 244 -0.81 22.36 -10.65
C TYR A 244 -1.07 23.21 -9.40
N PRO A 245 -2.33 23.58 -9.10
CA PRO A 245 -2.64 24.43 -7.97
C PRO A 245 -2.36 23.74 -6.63
N ARG A 246 -1.75 24.47 -5.71
CA ARG A 246 -1.39 23.93 -4.38
C ARG A 246 -2.62 23.50 -3.59
N GLU A 247 -3.73 24.22 -3.73
CA GLU A 247 -4.99 23.94 -3.03
C GLU A 247 -5.61 22.59 -3.46
N LEU A 248 -5.20 22.06 -4.61
CA LEU A 248 -5.62 20.77 -5.11
C LEU A 248 -4.68 19.63 -4.68
N TYR A 249 -3.65 19.88 -3.87
CA TYR A 249 -2.82 18.79 -3.36
C TYR A 249 -3.62 17.89 -2.39
N TYR A 250 -3.20 16.62 -2.28
CA TYR A 250 -3.94 15.61 -1.51
C TYR A 250 -4.02 15.90 0.00
N THR A 251 -3.03 16.60 0.56
CA THR A 251 -3.05 17.07 1.95
C THR A 251 -4.18 18.05 2.22
N PHE A 252 -4.41 19.03 1.33
CA PHE A 252 -5.36 20.11 1.54
C PHE A 252 -6.80 19.71 1.18
N LEU A 253 -6.97 18.85 0.17
CA LEU A 253 -8.29 18.45 -0.32
C LEU A 253 -9.15 17.66 0.68
N LYS A 254 -8.55 17.03 1.70
CA LYS A 254 -9.32 16.32 2.74
C LYS A 254 -9.96 17.25 3.77
N SER A 255 -9.40 18.44 3.95
CA SER A 255 -9.80 19.40 4.98
C SER A 255 -10.68 20.53 4.47
N ASN A 256 -10.69 20.80 3.16
CA ASN A 256 -11.31 22.02 2.62
C ASN A 256 -12.23 21.75 1.42
N ASP A 257 -13.54 21.68 1.69
CA ASP A 257 -14.61 21.74 0.68
C ASP A 257 -14.58 23.04 -0.15
N TYR A 258 -13.86 24.07 0.32
CA TYR A 258 -13.80 25.40 -0.28
C TYR A 258 -13.12 25.40 -1.65
N ASP A 259 -12.01 24.67 -1.80
CA ASP A 259 -11.16 24.74 -3.00
C ASP A 259 -11.81 24.05 -4.21
N ILE A 260 -12.50 22.92 -3.97
CA ILE A 260 -13.33 22.25 -4.99
C ILE A 260 -14.45 23.20 -5.48
N LYS A 261 -15.07 23.95 -4.56
CA LYS A 261 -16.12 24.92 -4.92
C LYS A 261 -15.55 26.06 -5.75
N LYS A 262 -14.33 26.52 -5.48
CA LYS A 262 -13.65 27.59 -6.23
C LYS A 262 -13.52 27.21 -7.71
N TYR A 263 -12.93 26.06 -8.02
CA TYR A 263 -12.76 25.59 -9.41
C TYR A 263 -14.08 25.20 -10.07
N SER A 264 -15.04 24.63 -9.31
CA SER A 264 -16.38 24.36 -9.84
C SER A 264 -17.08 25.65 -10.28
N LYS A 265 -16.96 26.74 -9.49
CA LYS A 265 -17.48 28.06 -9.87
C LYS A 265 -16.78 28.64 -11.09
N LEU A 266 -15.46 28.45 -11.22
CA LEU A 266 -14.71 28.87 -12.40
C LEU A 266 -15.25 28.18 -13.66
N ILE A 267 -15.39 26.85 -13.64
CA ILE A 267 -15.93 26.07 -14.77
C ILE A 267 -17.36 26.51 -15.11
N LEU A 268 -18.22 26.73 -14.11
CA LEU A 268 -19.58 27.21 -14.33
C LEU A 268 -19.61 28.62 -14.94
N SER A 269 -18.72 29.52 -14.48
CA SER A 269 -18.63 30.89 -15.00
C SER A 269 -18.14 30.89 -16.45
N LEU A 270 -17.18 30.03 -16.78
CA LEU A 270 -16.70 29.84 -18.15
C LEU A 270 -17.83 29.27 -19.03
N LEU A 271 -18.54 28.24 -18.58
CA LEU A 271 -19.67 27.68 -19.32
C LEU A 271 -20.76 28.71 -19.58
N ASP A 272 -21.16 29.46 -18.56
CA ASP A 272 -22.21 30.46 -18.66
C ASP A 272 -21.82 31.61 -19.60
N SER A 273 -20.54 32.00 -19.60
CA SER A 273 -20.03 33.03 -20.52
C SER A 273 -20.10 32.65 -22.00
N VAL A 274 -20.12 31.35 -22.31
CA VAL A 274 -20.12 30.86 -23.69
C VAL A 274 -21.51 30.38 -24.13
N PHE A 275 -22.28 29.76 -23.23
CA PHE A 275 -23.50 29.05 -23.58
C PHE A 275 -24.78 29.64 -22.98
N HIS A 276 -24.69 30.68 -22.14
CA HIS A 276 -25.84 31.32 -21.47
C HIS A 276 -26.78 30.31 -20.81
N LEU A 277 -26.27 29.67 -19.76
CA LEU A 277 -26.93 28.51 -19.15
C LEU A 277 -28.23 28.92 -18.45
N GLN A 278 -29.25 28.06 -18.54
CA GLN A 278 -30.44 28.21 -17.72
C GLN A 278 -30.12 27.88 -16.26
N SER A 279 -30.81 28.50 -15.30
CA SER A 279 -30.56 28.27 -13.85
C SER A 279 -30.67 26.80 -13.45
N SER A 280 -31.55 26.02 -14.08
CA SER A 280 -31.68 24.58 -13.86
C SER A 280 -30.45 23.79 -14.32
N ASP A 281 -29.82 24.24 -15.42
CA ASP A 281 -28.64 23.58 -15.99
C ASP A 281 -27.42 23.84 -15.12
N VAL A 282 -27.27 25.08 -14.64
CA VAL A 282 -26.24 25.48 -13.67
C VAL A 282 -26.27 24.58 -12.44
N GLN A 283 -27.45 24.34 -11.86
CA GLN A 283 -27.58 23.48 -10.67
C GLN A 283 -27.13 22.03 -10.94
N LYS A 284 -27.51 21.45 -12.08
CA LYS A 284 -27.15 20.07 -12.41
C LYS A 284 -25.66 19.90 -12.69
N ILE A 285 -25.07 20.86 -13.41
CA ILE A 285 -23.63 20.87 -13.68
C ILE A 285 -22.86 21.10 -12.38
N GLN A 286 -23.35 21.99 -11.51
CA GLN A 286 -22.75 22.21 -10.20
C GLN A 286 -22.76 20.94 -9.34
N SER A 287 -23.87 20.20 -9.32
CA SER A 287 -23.96 18.91 -8.61
C SER A 287 -22.97 17.88 -9.16
N TYR A 288 -22.86 17.80 -10.49
CA TYR A 288 -21.87 16.94 -11.15
C TYR A 288 -20.44 17.31 -10.78
N LEU A 289 -20.07 18.58 -10.91
CA LEU A 289 -18.72 19.05 -10.57
C LEU A 289 -18.43 18.84 -9.08
N LYS A 290 -19.39 19.11 -8.19
CA LYS A 290 -19.21 18.84 -6.74
C LYS A 290 -18.91 17.36 -6.47
N HIS A 291 -19.52 16.44 -7.21
CA HIS A 291 -19.34 15.00 -7.02
C HIS A 291 -18.03 14.47 -7.62
N ASP A 292 -17.67 14.88 -8.84
CA ASP A 292 -16.58 14.26 -9.61
C ASP A 292 -15.36 15.15 -9.86
N PHE A 293 -15.44 16.47 -9.67
CA PHE A 293 -14.32 17.39 -9.95
C PHE A 293 -13.06 17.00 -9.20
N GLN A 294 -13.17 16.68 -7.91
CA GLN A 294 -12.02 16.28 -7.10
C GLN A 294 -11.27 15.10 -7.75
N LYS A 295 -12.00 14.09 -8.23
CA LYS A 295 -11.41 12.91 -8.88
C LYS A 295 -10.79 13.29 -10.22
N LEU A 296 -11.47 14.11 -11.01
CA LEU A 296 -10.97 14.59 -12.31
C LEU A 296 -9.68 15.39 -12.14
N ALA A 297 -9.63 16.29 -11.16
CA ALA A 297 -8.47 17.12 -10.89
C ALA A 297 -7.29 16.32 -10.32
N LEU A 298 -7.53 15.42 -9.37
CA LEU A 298 -6.47 14.62 -8.75
C LEU A 298 -5.83 13.63 -9.73
N THR A 299 -6.64 13.03 -10.61
CA THR A 299 -6.17 12.05 -11.60
C THR A 299 -5.79 12.68 -12.94
N LEU A 300 -5.87 14.01 -13.06
CA LEU A 300 -5.75 14.73 -14.34
C LEU A 300 -6.63 14.11 -15.44
N SER A 301 -7.80 13.57 -15.06
CA SER A 301 -8.75 12.85 -15.91
C SER A 301 -8.25 11.57 -16.61
N ILE A 302 -7.06 11.05 -16.26
CA ILE A 302 -6.42 9.88 -16.93
C ILE A 302 -7.35 8.68 -16.97
N ASN A 303 -8.10 8.43 -15.89
CA ASN A 303 -9.03 7.31 -15.84
C ASN A 303 -10.48 7.66 -16.23
N SER A 304 -10.76 8.92 -16.54
CA SER A 304 -12.12 9.41 -16.82
C SER A 304 -12.39 9.75 -18.28
N LEU A 305 -11.33 9.99 -19.06
CA LEU A 305 -11.40 10.28 -20.49
C LEU A 305 -10.60 9.26 -21.29
N THR A 306 -10.76 9.30 -22.61
CA THR A 306 -9.85 8.57 -23.51
C THR A 306 -8.43 9.14 -23.38
N PHE A 307 -7.43 8.30 -23.65
CA PHE A 307 -6.02 8.68 -23.58
C PHE A 307 -5.72 9.94 -24.40
N GLU A 308 -6.22 10.03 -25.63
CA GLU A 308 -5.97 11.19 -26.51
C GLU A 308 -6.50 12.49 -25.89
N ASN A 309 -7.68 12.45 -25.27
CA ASN A 309 -8.28 13.60 -24.60
C ASN A 309 -7.50 13.99 -23.35
N THR A 310 -7.17 13.02 -22.50
CA THR A 310 -6.32 13.26 -21.32
C THR A 310 -4.97 13.88 -21.72
N PHE A 311 -4.31 13.31 -22.73
CA PHE A 311 -3.04 13.81 -23.23
C PHE A 311 -3.16 15.27 -23.70
N LEU A 312 -4.21 15.59 -24.48
CA LEU A 312 -4.48 16.96 -24.93
C LEU A 312 -4.59 17.94 -23.76
N LEU A 313 -5.34 17.58 -22.71
CA LEU A 313 -5.52 18.46 -21.56
C LEU A 313 -4.20 18.72 -20.82
N ILE A 314 -3.43 17.67 -20.54
CA ILE A 314 -2.16 17.79 -19.82
C ILE A 314 -1.10 18.53 -20.66
N ASP A 315 -0.99 18.21 -21.95
CA ASP A 315 -0.06 18.85 -22.88
C ASP A 315 -0.35 20.37 -23.01
N ASN A 316 -1.63 20.77 -23.06
CA ASN A 316 -2.00 22.19 -23.05
C ASN A 316 -1.63 22.89 -21.73
N CYS A 317 -1.87 22.24 -20.59
CA CYS A 317 -1.49 22.80 -19.28
C CYS A 317 0.02 23.05 -19.18
N ILE A 318 0.83 22.10 -19.66
CA ILE A 318 2.29 22.20 -19.66
C ILE A 318 2.77 23.28 -20.63
N LYS A 319 2.23 23.31 -21.86
CA LYS A 319 2.61 24.31 -22.89
C LYS A 319 2.34 25.74 -22.44
N VAL A 320 1.21 25.97 -21.78
CA VAL A 320 0.82 27.30 -21.27
C VAL A 320 1.45 27.58 -19.90
N GLY A 321 1.77 26.54 -19.13
CA GLY A 321 2.27 26.65 -17.77
C GLY A 321 1.18 27.03 -16.76
N ASN A 322 -0.09 26.64 -17.00
CA ASN A 322 -1.22 27.02 -16.14
C ASN A 322 -2.34 25.96 -16.13
N PHE A 323 -2.83 25.60 -14.94
CA PHE A 323 -3.95 24.66 -14.76
C PHE A 323 -5.30 25.17 -15.27
N LEU A 324 -5.44 26.47 -15.56
CA LEU A 324 -6.62 27.03 -16.19
C LEU A 324 -6.98 26.31 -17.50
N GLU A 325 -5.98 25.88 -18.27
CA GLU A 325 -6.21 25.12 -19.51
C GLU A 325 -6.89 23.77 -19.24
N PHE A 326 -6.61 23.13 -18.10
CA PHE A 326 -7.35 21.95 -17.66
C PHE A 326 -8.82 22.29 -17.40
N SER A 327 -9.06 23.41 -16.73
CA SER A 327 -10.40 23.90 -16.41
C SER A 327 -11.20 24.25 -17.68
N LYS A 328 -10.57 24.87 -18.68
CA LYS A 328 -11.16 25.08 -20.03
C LYS A 328 -11.50 23.75 -20.69
N GLY A 329 -10.62 22.76 -20.59
CA GLY A 329 -10.87 21.38 -21.03
C GLY A 329 -12.13 20.76 -20.41
N LEU A 330 -12.24 20.82 -19.09
CA LEU A 330 -13.44 20.34 -18.38
C LEU A 330 -14.70 21.12 -18.76
N THR A 331 -14.56 22.43 -18.97
CA THR A 331 -15.65 23.31 -19.45
C THR A 331 -16.13 22.86 -20.84
N ALA A 332 -15.21 22.60 -21.78
CA ALA A 332 -15.50 22.07 -23.10
C ALA A 332 -16.17 20.68 -23.07
N ILE A 333 -15.76 19.82 -22.13
CA ILE A 333 -16.39 18.50 -21.95
C ILE A 333 -17.82 18.65 -21.44
N CYS A 334 -18.04 19.52 -20.46
CA CYS A 334 -19.37 19.80 -19.92
C CYS A 334 -20.31 20.37 -20.98
N SER A 335 -19.81 21.25 -21.86
CA SER A 335 -20.64 21.81 -22.94
C SER A 335 -21.02 20.76 -23.97
N LEU A 336 -20.07 19.92 -24.40
CA LEU A 336 -20.33 18.84 -25.36
C LEU A 336 -21.36 17.82 -24.83
N ARG A 337 -21.43 17.62 -23.51
CA ARG A 337 -22.27 16.58 -22.88
C ARG A 337 -23.29 17.14 -21.91
N ILE A 338 -23.73 18.38 -22.14
CA ILE A 338 -24.64 19.07 -21.22
C ILE A 338 -25.97 18.32 -21.08
N GLU A 339 -26.52 17.76 -22.16
CA GLU A 339 -27.78 17.03 -22.14
C GLU A 339 -27.65 15.70 -21.37
N GLU A 340 -26.53 15.00 -21.47
CA GLU A 340 -26.25 13.84 -20.63
C GLU A 340 -26.09 14.21 -19.16
N ILE A 341 -25.40 15.31 -18.85
CA ILE A 341 -25.28 15.81 -17.47
C ILE A 341 -26.68 16.11 -16.93
N LYS A 342 -27.51 16.83 -17.68
CA LYS A 342 -28.90 17.15 -17.29
C LYS A 342 -29.74 15.91 -16.99
N LYS A 343 -29.50 14.82 -17.75
CA LYS A 343 -30.24 13.57 -17.64
C LYS A 343 -29.77 12.67 -16.49
N TYR A 344 -28.47 12.67 -16.19
CA TYR A 344 -27.86 11.67 -15.31
C TYR A 344 -27.28 12.20 -14.00
N ALA A 345 -27.08 13.52 -13.84
CA ALA A 345 -26.53 14.09 -12.61
C ALA A 345 -27.31 13.68 -11.36
N ASP A 346 -28.64 13.61 -11.44
CA ASP A 346 -29.50 13.26 -10.30
C ASP A 346 -29.78 11.75 -10.19
N VAL A 347 -29.34 10.95 -11.18
CA VAL A 347 -29.73 9.53 -11.31
C VAL A 347 -28.56 8.59 -11.06
N SER A 348 -27.40 8.83 -11.70
CA SER A 348 -26.25 7.95 -11.62
C SER A 348 -25.00 8.59 -12.24
N TYR A 349 -24.10 9.08 -11.38
CA TYR A 349 -22.79 9.60 -11.79
C TYR A 349 -21.93 8.56 -12.51
N GLU A 350 -22.02 7.28 -12.13
CA GLU A 350 -21.30 6.21 -12.84
C GLU A 350 -21.74 6.09 -14.31
N LYS A 351 -23.04 6.16 -14.58
CA LYS A 351 -23.56 6.14 -15.97
C LYS A 351 -23.12 7.38 -16.74
N LEU A 352 -23.09 8.54 -16.08
CA LEU A 352 -22.61 9.78 -16.68
C LEU A 352 -21.12 9.68 -17.03
N ALA A 353 -20.27 9.18 -16.13
CA ALA A 353 -18.85 8.96 -16.39
C ALA A 353 -18.62 8.02 -17.59
N VAL A 354 -19.39 6.92 -17.69
CA VAL A 354 -19.35 6.03 -18.87
C VAL A 354 -19.75 6.76 -20.15
N LYS A 355 -20.74 7.66 -20.09
CA LYS A 355 -21.19 8.44 -21.24
C LYS A 355 -20.16 9.47 -21.67
N ILE A 356 -19.54 10.18 -20.74
CA ILE A 356 -18.46 11.13 -21.02
C ILE A 356 -17.27 10.41 -21.65
N LEU A 357 -16.75 9.36 -20.99
CA LEU A 357 -15.62 8.57 -21.49
C LEU A 357 -15.85 8.06 -22.91
N ARG A 358 -17.04 7.55 -23.18
CA ARG A 358 -17.39 7.00 -24.49
C ARG A 358 -17.55 8.11 -25.52
N ASN A 359 -18.37 9.11 -25.21
CA ASN A 359 -18.93 9.97 -26.24
C ASN A 359 -18.07 11.19 -26.52
N VAL A 360 -17.22 11.68 -25.62
CA VAL A 360 -16.37 12.86 -25.93
C VAL A 360 -15.30 12.46 -26.95
N GLU A 361 -15.48 12.88 -28.20
CA GLU A 361 -14.52 12.60 -29.27
C GLU A 361 -13.38 13.61 -29.27
N PHE A 362 -12.19 13.17 -29.69
CA PHE A 362 -10.99 13.99 -29.69
C PHE A 362 -11.12 15.24 -30.57
N ARG A 363 -11.66 15.11 -31.78
CA ARG A 363 -11.83 16.23 -32.71
C ARG A 363 -12.82 17.26 -32.17
N GLU A 364 -13.95 16.81 -31.64
CA GLU A 364 -14.96 17.68 -31.03
C GLU A 364 -14.39 18.45 -29.83
N LEU A 365 -13.58 17.78 -28.98
CA LEU A 365 -12.94 18.46 -27.85
C LEU A 365 -11.93 19.51 -28.31
N GLN A 366 -11.11 19.21 -29.32
CA GLN A 366 -10.18 20.18 -29.90
C GLN A 366 -10.90 21.40 -30.50
N GLU A 367 -12.00 21.18 -31.22
CA GLU A 367 -12.80 22.27 -31.79
C GLU A 367 -13.48 23.11 -30.71
N SER A 368 -14.04 22.46 -29.69
CA SER A 368 -14.65 23.13 -28.54
C SER A 368 -13.63 23.97 -27.76
N LEU A 369 -12.39 23.48 -27.59
CA LEU A 369 -11.31 24.25 -26.95
C LEU A 369 -10.95 25.52 -27.73
N LYS A 370 -10.93 25.48 -29.07
CA LYS A 370 -10.68 26.68 -29.91
C LYS A 370 -11.75 27.75 -29.72
N MET A 371 -12.98 27.39 -29.39
CA MET A 371 -14.02 28.38 -29.08
C MET A 371 -13.65 29.20 -27.85
N PHE A 372 -12.97 28.61 -26.86
CA PHE A 372 -12.45 29.34 -25.71
C PHE A 372 -11.22 30.19 -26.03
N GLU A 373 -10.57 30.04 -27.18
CA GLU A 373 -9.56 31.00 -27.63
C GLU A 373 -10.21 32.27 -28.22
N ILE A 374 -11.46 32.16 -28.70
CA ILE A 374 -12.20 33.23 -29.38
C ILE A 374 -13.06 34.04 -28.40
N VAL A 375 -13.60 33.40 -27.37
CA VAL A 375 -14.44 34.06 -26.34
C VAL A 375 -13.67 35.22 -25.73
N ASP A 376 -14.28 36.42 -25.80
CA ASP A 376 -13.66 37.73 -25.53
C ASP A 376 -12.60 37.63 -24.44
N GLN A 377 -11.34 37.80 -24.86
CA GLN A 377 -10.18 37.78 -23.98
C GLN A 377 -10.40 38.67 -22.75
N LYS A 378 -11.22 39.73 -22.85
CA LYS A 378 -11.59 40.58 -21.71
C LYS A 378 -12.49 39.91 -20.68
N ILE A 379 -13.44 39.07 -21.10
CA ILE A 379 -14.32 38.32 -20.19
C ILE A 379 -13.50 37.24 -19.49
N GLN A 380 -12.67 36.53 -20.26
CA GLN A 380 -11.73 35.57 -19.69
C GLN A 380 -10.76 36.26 -18.74
N ASP A 381 -10.11 37.35 -19.17
CA ASP A 381 -9.21 38.13 -18.33
C ASP A 381 -9.92 38.65 -17.09
N LYS A 382 -11.20 39.01 -17.13
CA LYS A 382 -11.93 39.46 -15.95
C LYS A 382 -12.14 38.33 -14.95
N ILE A 383 -12.63 37.18 -15.43
CA ILE A 383 -12.84 35.99 -14.60
C ILE A 383 -11.50 35.49 -14.05
N ILE A 384 -10.49 35.39 -14.90
CA ILE A 384 -9.14 34.95 -14.59
C ILE A 384 -8.45 35.94 -13.65
N LYS A 385 -8.52 37.25 -13.88
CA LYS A 385 -7.94 38.25 -12.96
C LYS A 385 -8.61 38.19 -11.60
N SER A 386 -9.94 38.01 -11.52
CA SER A 386 -10.59 37.81 -10.21
C SER A 386 -10.10 36.54 -9.51
N PHE A 387 -9.92 35.46 -10.27
CA PHE A 387 -9.43 34.19 -9.74
C PHE A 387 -7.97 34.26 -9.28
N ILE A 388 -7.09 34.84 -10.09
CA ILE A 388 -5.66 35.06 -9.80
C ILE A 388 -5.50 36.03 -8.63
N GLN A 389 -6.30 37.09 -8.54
CA GLN A 389 -6.25 38.01 -7.40
C GLN A 389 -6.69 37.33 -6.09
N GLU A 390 -7.70 36.47 -6.13
CA GLU A 390 -8.09 35.65 -4.98
C GLU A 390 -7.01 34.62 -4.62
N GLU A 391 -6.38 34.00 -5.62
CA GLU A 391 -5.27 33.04 -5.44
C GLU A 391 -4.02 33.72 -4.86
N GLN A 392 -3.63 34.88 -5.36
CA GLN A 392 -2.53 35.68 -4.83
C GLN A 392 -2.81 36.12 -3.39
N LYS A 393 -4.04 36.52 -3.07
CA LYS A 393 -4.44 36.86 -1.69
C LYS A 393 -4.40 35.63 -0.77
N ALA A 394 -4.90 34.48 -1.22
CA ALA A 394 -4.87 33.24 -0.44
C ALA A 394 -3.44 32.75 -0.19
N ASN A 395 -2.59 32.78 -1.23
CA ASN A 395 -1.17 32.46 -1.12
C ASN A 395 -0.44 33.45 -0.21
N PHE A 396 -0.74 34.75 -0.30
CA PHE A 396 -0.16 35.75 0.60
C PHE A 396 -0.58 35.51 2.06
N ILE A 397 -1.85 35.15 2.34
CA ILE A 397 -2.33 34.85 3.70
C ILE A 397 -1.69 33.57 4.25
N LEU A 398 -1.50 32.54 3.41
CA LEU A 398 -0.81 31.31 3.79
C LEU A 398 0.67 31.56 4.07
N ASP A 399 1.33 32.38 3.25
CA ASP A 399 2.72 32.78 3.43
C ASP A 399 2.88 33.72 4.65
N ASP A 400 1.92 34.60 4.95
CA ASP A 400 1.94 35.47 6.14
C ASP A 400 1.73 34.68 7.43
N LYS A 401 0.82 33.70 7.45
CA LYS A 401 0.66 32.77 8.58
C LYS A 401 1.93 31.93 8.78
N TYR A 402 2.58 31.53 7.69
CA TYR A 402 3.85 30.84 7.74
C TYR A 402 4.98 31.75 8.26
N LEU A 403 5.00 33.02 7.84
CA LEU A 403 5.98 34.02 8.29
C LEU A 403 5.77 34.39 9.76
N GLN A 404 4.53 34.54 10.22
CA GLN A 404 4.19 34.76 11.63
C GLN A 404 4.59 33.56 12.50
N ASN A 405 4.34 32.33 12.04
CA ASN A 405 4.83 31.13 12.73
C ASN A 405 6.36 31.03 12.73
N LYS A 406 7.04 31.52 11.69
CA LYS A 406 8.50 31.60 11.63
C LYS A 406 9.07 32.68 12.57
N ILE A 407 8.40 33.83 12.71
CA ILE A 407 8.78 34.90 13.66
C ILE A 407 8.57 34.42 15.10
N LEU A 408 7.45 33.78 15.41
CA LEU A 408 7.18 33.14 16.71
C LEU A 408 8.26 32.10 17.06
N SER A 409 8.74 31.33 16.07
CA SER A 409 9.84 30.38 16.29
C SER A 409 11.20 31.03 16.57
N SER A 410 11.42 32.28 16.15
CA SER A 410 12.69 32.99 16.37
C SER A 410 12.84 33.53 17.79
N ASP A 411 11.75 33.98 18.42
CA ASP A 411 11.80 34.46 19.81
C ASP A 411 11.80 33.28 20.79
N GLN A 412 11.05 32.21 20.48
CA GLN A 412 11.15 30.94 21.20
C GLN A 412 12.55 30.33 21.12
N TYR A 413 13.23 30.46 19.97
CA TYR A 413 14.62 29.99 19.83
C TYR A 413 15.59 30.77 20.74
N LYS A 414 15.44 32.10 20.86
CA LYS A 414 16.27 32.91 21.77
C LYS A 414 16.03 32.56 23.24
N GLU A 415 14.79 32.30 23.60
CA GLU A 415 14.42 31.88 24.96
C GLU A 415 15.00 30.49 25.29
N LEU A 416 14.91 29.54 24.37
CA LEU A 416 15.52 28.22 24.51
C LEU A 416 17.06 28.29 24.57
N GLN A 417 17.68 29.19 23.78
CA GLN A 417 19.12 29.39 23.81
C GLN A 417 19.58 29.97 25.16
N TYR A 418 18.86 30.95 25.69
CA TYR A 418 19.14 31.50 27.02
C TYR A 418 18.98 30.45 28.13
N LYS A 419 17.92 29.63 28.06
CA LYS A 419 17.70 28.53 29.00
C LYS A 419 18.81 27.47 28.94
N TYR A 420 19.27 27.14 27.73
CA TYR A 420 20.40 26.24 27.52
C TYR A 420 21.69 26.77 28.15
N GLU A 421 22.02 28.05 27.95
CA GLU A 421 23.21 28.67 28.52
C GLU A 421 23.20 28.68 30.06
N ILE A 422 22.04 28.91 30.69
CA ILE A 422 21.89 28.82 32.15
C ILE A 422 22.19 27.38 32.63
N LEU A 423 21.56 26.39 32.01
CA LEU A 423 21.71 24.99 32.42
C LEU A 423 23.11 24.44 32.17
N ASP A 424 23.79 24.88 31.11
CA ASP A 424 25.18 24.49 30.87
C ASP A 424 26.13 25.10 31.92
N ASN A 425 25.90 26.35 32.32
CA ASN A 425 26.65 26.98 33.40
C ASN A 425 26.45 26.27 34.75
N GLU A 426 25.21 25.91 35.10
CA GLU A 426 24.88 25.14 36.31
C GLU A 426 25.53 23.76 36.32
N LYS A 427 25.44 23.04 35.19
CA LYS A 427 26.09 21.73 35.00
C LYS A 427 27.60 21.83 35.19
N ASN A 428 28.24 22.83 34.59
CA ASN A 428 29.68 23.05 34.71
C ASN A 428 30.09 23.44 36.15
N GLY A 429 29.26 24.21 36.84
CA GLY A 429 29.45 24.54 38.26
C GLY A 429 29.38 23.31 39.15
N LEU A 430 28.35 22.47 38.98
CA LEU A 430 28.15 21.26 39.77
C LEU A 430 29.26 20.21 39.50
N LYS A 431 29.72 20.10 38.25
CA LYS A 431 30.85 19.23 37.89
C LYS A 431 32.13 19.62 38.65
N LYS A 432 32.45 20.92 38.74
CA LYS A 432 33.60 21.41 39.52
C LYS A 432 33.46 21.08 41.02
N GLN A 433 32.25 21.24 41.58
CA GLN A 433 31.98 20.88 42.97
C GLN A 433 32.18 19.37 43.23
N ILE A 434 31.75 18.50 42.32
CA ILE A 434 31.95 17.05 42.42
C ILE A 434 33.44 16.70 42.35
N GLU A 435 34.21 17.33 41.46
CA GLU A 435 35.66 17.13 41.35
C GLU A 435 36.39 17.53 42.65
N GLU A 436 36.00 18.66 43.26
CA GLU A 436 36.56 19.12 44.52
C GLU A 436 36.19 18.21 45.70
N GLN A 437 34.92 17.78 45.80
CA GLN A 437 34.47 16.84 46.83
C GLN A 437 35.15 15.47 46.68
N ASN A 438 35.37 14.99 45.45
CA ASN A 438 36.12 13.77 45.20
C ASN A 438 37.58 13.88 45.64
N LYS A 439 38.21 15.05 45.42
CA LYS A 439 39.57 15.30 45.90
C LYS A 439 39.65 15.24 47.43
N ILE A 440 38.69 15.86 48.13
CA ILE A 440 38.59 15.78 49.60
C ILE A 440 38.39 14.34 50.04
N TYR A 441 37.46 13.61 49.41
CA TYR A 441 37.21 12.20 49.71
C TYR A 441 38.46 11.32 49.58
N GLN A 442 39.25 11.49 48.52
CA GLN A 442 40.48 10.71 48.31
C GLN A 442 41.53 11.01 49.39
N LEU A 443 41.67 12.28 49.79
CA LEU A 443 42.58 12.67 50.87
C LEU A 443 42.14 12.04 52.21
N THR A 444 40.86 12.16 52.58
CA THR A 444 40.33 11.57 53.82
C THR A 444 40.46 10.04 53.83
N LEU A 445 40.28 9.38 52.68
CA LEU A 445 40.46 7.94 52.54
C LEU A 445 41.92 7.52 52.76
N ALA A 446 42.87 8.23 52.16
CA ALA A 446 44.30 7.96 52.32
C ALA A 446 44.75 8.13 53.78
N GLU A 447 44.30 9.19 54.45
CA GLU A 447 44.60 9.39 55.87
C GLU A 447 44.01 8.27 56.75
N ASN A 448 42.80 7.82 56.45
CA ASN A 448 42.16 6.73 57.18
C ASN A 448 42.90 5.38 56.95
N GLN A 449 43.42 5.13 55.75
CA GLN A 449 44.27 3.96 55.48
C GLN A 449 45.56 4.00 56.30
N GLN A 450 46.21 5.16 56.40
CA GLN A 450 47.40 5.33 57.22
C GLN A 450 47.12 5.06 58.70
N GLN A 451 46.00 5.58 59.23
CA GLN A 451 45.61 5.31 60.63
C GLN A 451 45.27 3.84 60.88
N ASN A 452 44.68 3.13 59.91
CA ASN A 452 44.46 1.69 60.01
C ASN A 452 45.77 0.88 60.02
N GLN A 453 46.81 1.33 59.29
CA GLN A 453 48.14 0.74 59.37
C GLN A 453 48.76 0.95 60.77
N GLN A 454 48.60 2.14 61.35
CA GLN A 454 49.03 2.43 62.72
C GLN A 454 48.31 1.52 63.74
N ILE A 455 47.00 1.31 63.60
CA ILE A 455 46.25 0.34 64.44
C ILE A 455 46.84 -1.06 64.33
N SER A 456 47.21 -1.51 63.13
CA SER A 456 47.82 -2.83 62.94
C SER A 456 49.19 -2.94 63.61
N GLN A 457 50.00 -1.88 63.56
CA GLN A 457 51.31 -1.82 64.22
C GLN A 457 51.14 -1.87 65.74
N LEU A 458 50.26 -1.04 66.30
CA LEU A 458 49.95 -1.02 67.74
C LEU A 458 49.49 -2.39 68.24
N LYS A 459 48.61 -3.08 67.50
CA LYS A 459 48.18 -4.45 67.84
C LYS A 459 49.32 -5.46 67.83
N ASN A 460 50.23 -5.36 66.87
CA ASN A 460 51.39 -6.24 66.78
C ASN A 460 52.36 -6.01 67.96
N ASP A 461 52.61 -4.75 68.31
CA ASP A 461 53.49 -4.42 69.44
C ASP A 461 52.86 -4.80 70.79
N MET A 462 51.55 -4.63 70.94
CA MET A 462 50.81 -5.19 72.07
C MET A 462 50.93 -6.72 72.14
N SER A 463 50.86 -7.43 71.01
CA SER A 463 51.01 -8.89 70.99
C SER A 463 52.41 -9.33 71.42
N LYS A 464 53.47 -8.61 71.00
CA LYS A 464 54.86 -8.89 71.43
C LYS A 464 55.04 -8.67 72.92
N ILE A 465 54.54 -7.56 73.45
CA ILE A 465 54.61 -7.27 74.89
C ILE A 465 53.79 -8.31 75.68
N LYS A 466 52.65 -8.75 75.13
CA LYS A 466 51.83 -9.81 75.76
C LYS A 466 52.55 -11.16 75.80
N SER A 467 53.28 -11.54 74.75
CA SER A 467 54.12 -12.75 74.78
C SER A 467 55.29 -12.61 75.76
N GLU A 468 55.97 -11.46 75.78
CA GLU A 468 57.04 -11.20 76.74
C GLU A 468 56.54 -11.25 78.19
N LEU A 469 55.37 -10.68 78.46
CA LEU A 469 54.70 -10.77 79.77
C LEU A 469 54.34 -12.21 80.12
N PHE A 470 53.88 -13.01 79.16
CA PHE A 470 53.55 -14.43 79.37
C PHE A 470 54.81 -15.24 79.73
N ASP A 471 55.89 -15.05 78.97
CA ASP A 471 57.17 -15.74 79.21
C ASP A 471 57.76 -15.37 80.58
N LEU A 472 57.77 -14.08 80.93
CA LEU A 472 58.25 -13.58 82.22
C LEU A 472 57.36 -14.00 83.40
N GLN A 473 56.05 -14.18 83.21
CA GLN A 473 55.14 -14.67 84.24
C GLN A 473 55.27 -16.18 84.48
N ASN A 474 55.74 -16.95 83.49
CA ASN A 474 55.95 -18.40 83.60
C ASN A 474 57.36 -18.78 84.12
N LEU A 475 58.33 -17.86 84.07
CA LEU A 475 59.68 -18.07 84.60
C LEU A 475 59.71 -18.53 86.09
N PRO A 476 58.90 -17.96 87.02
CA PRO A 476 58.91 -18.36 88.43
C PRO A 476 58.41 -19.80 88.67
N GLN A 477 57.50 -20.32 87.84
CA GLN A 477 56.99 -21.69 87.97
C GLN A 477 58.03 -22.75 87.55
N ASN A 478 58.94 -22.41 86.63
CA ASN A 478 60.05 -23.27 86.24
C ASN A 478 61.23 -23.25 87.23
N VAL A 479 61.31 -22.26 88.11
CA VAL A 479 62.33 -22.18 89.17
C VAL A 479 61.90 -22.96 90.43
N GLN A 480 60.59 -23.19 90.66
CA GLN A 480 60.12 -24.01 91.79
C GLN A 480 60.25 -25.53 91.59
N THR A 481 60.48 -25.99 90.35
CA THR A 481 60.61 -27.42 90.04
C THR A 481 62.05 -27.94 90.03
N ASN A 482 63.06 -27.07 90.17
CA ASN A 482 64.46 -27.46 90.26
C ASN A 482 65.14 -26.94 91.55
N GLN A 483 65.22 -27.86 92.51
CA GLN A 483 66.28 -28.05 93.51
C GLN A 483 66.44 -27.03 94.67
N SER A 484 66.18 -27.56 95.87
CA SER A 484 67.14 -27.80 96.96
C SER A 484 68.44 -26.98 97.00
N TYR A 485 68.65 -26.32 98.15
CA TYR A 485 69.90 -25.80 98.74
C TYR A 485 70.40 -24.38 98.38
N THR A 486 70.42 -23.56 99.46
CA THR A 486 71.27 -22.39 99.78
C THR A 486 70.99 -21.02 99.14
N GLY A 487 70.62 -20.04 99.99
CA GLY A 487 70.83 -18.59 99.73
C GLY A 487 69.57 -17.69 99.66
N GLY A 488 68.81 -17.54 100.75
CA GLY A 488 67.55 -16.75 100.80
C GLY A 488 67.64 -15.22 100.61
N SER A 489 68.81 -14.65 100.27
CA SER A 489 69.00 -13.19 100.08
C SER A 489 68.96 -12.75 98.61
N ASP A 490 69.48 -13.57 97.67
CA ASP A 490 69.60 -13.18 96.26
C ASP A 490 68.37 -13.54 95.41
N GLN A 491 67.61 -14.57 95.80
CA GLN A 491 66.31 -14.87 95.18
C GLN A 491 65.30 -13.74 95.38
N SER A 492 65.30 -13.07 96.54
CA SER A 492 64.37 -11.96 96.80
C SER A 492 64.68 -10.74 95.93
N LYS A 493 65.97 -10.43 95.69
CA LYS A 493 66.40 -9.37 94.77
C LYS A 493 66.06 -9.69 93.31
N PHE A 494 66.24 -10.95 92.88
CA PHE A 494 65.88 -11.40 91.54
C PHE A 494 64.36 -11.33 91.30
N ILE A 495 63.55 -11.77 92.27
CA ILE A 495 62.08 -11.66 92.21
C ILE A 495 61.65 -10.20 92.16
N ALA A 496 62.25 -9.31 92.95
CA ALA A 496 61.94 -7.88 92.94
C ALA A 496 62.28 -7.22 91.58
N LEU A 497 63.41 -7.60 90.96
CA LEU A 497 63.80 -7.13 89.63
C LEU A 497 62.84 -7.61 88.53
N LEU A 498 62.44 -8.88 88.57
CA LEU A 498 61.42 -9.44 87.68
C LEU A 498 60.07 -8.75 87.86
N GLN A 499 59.66 -8.48 89.10
CA GLN A 499 58.42 -7.76 89.39
C GLN A 499 58.45 -6.33 88.86
N ALA A 500 59.59 -5.62 88.99
CA ALA A 500 59.77 -4.29 88.42
C ALA A 500 59.67 -4.31 86.88
N GLN A 501 60.31 -5.29 86.22
CA GLN A 501 60.25 -5.44 84.76
C GLN A 501 58.83 -5.81 84.27
N ILE A 502 58.11 -6.66 85.01
CA ILE A 502 56.69 -6.97 84.73
C ILE A 502 55.82 -5.72 84.89
N GLN A 503 56.07 -4.88 85.91
CA GLN A 503 55.33 -3.63 86.10
C GLN A 503 55.60 -2.63 84.97
N GLU A 504 56.85 -2.49 84.52
CA GLU A 504 57.22 -1.62 83.40
C GLU A 504 56.55 -2.06 82.09
N LEU A 505 56.58 -3.36 81.78
CA LEU A 505 55.91 -3.91 80.60
C LEU A 505 54.37 -3.77 80.68
N ARG A 506 53.78 -3.88 81.87
CA ARG A 506 52.34 -3.62 82.07
C ARG A 506 51.98 -2.15 81.84
N ALA A 507 52.78 -1.21 82.34
CA ALA A 507 52.57 0.21 82.11
C ALA A 507 52.70 0.55 80.62
N LYS A 508 53.69 -0.04 79.93
CA LYS A 508 53.86 0.11 78.48
C LYS A 508 52.69 -0.49 77.68
N TYR A 509 52.19 -1.65 78.10
CA TYR A 509 51.01 -2.27 77.49
C TYR A 509 49.75 -1.40 77.65
N GLN A 510 49.52 -0.85 78.85
CA GLN A 510 48.40 0.06 79.11
C GLN A 510 48.47 1.33 78.27
N GLY A 511 49.66 1.96 78.13
CA GLY A 511 49.83 3.12 77.28
C GLY A 511 49.51 2.85 75.80
N LEU A 512 49.91 1.69 75.28
CA LEU A 512 49.57 1.27 73.91
C LEU A 512 48.08 0.95 73.74
N GLU A 513 47.42 0.44 74.78
CA GLU A 513 45.98 0.16 74.78
C GLU A 513 45.15 1.45 74.71
N GLU A 514 45.55 2.48 75.47
CA GLU A 514 44.95 3.83 75.40
C GLU A 514 45.16 4.47 74.02
N GLU A 515 46.39 4.40 73.48
CA GLU A 515 46.70 4.93 72.15
C GLU A 515 45.90 4.20 71.05
N LEU A 516 45.75 2.88 71.17
CA LEU A 516 44.93 2.08 70.27
C LEU A 516 43.46 2.50 70.33
N GLN A 517 42.91 2.76 71.51
CA GLN A 517 41.52 3.18 71.68
C GLN A 517 41.26 4.58 71.07
N ILE A 518 42.20 5.51 71.26
CA ILE A 518 42.14 6.85 70.65
C ILE A 518 42.18 6.75 69.12
N THR A 519 43.13 5.97 68.59
CA THR A 519 43.29 5.80 67.13
C THR A 519 42.09 5.10 66.50
N GLN A 520 41.51 4.10 67.17
CA GLN A 520 40.26 3.44 66.72
C GLN A 520 39.08 4.42 66.68
N THR A 521 38.97 5.32 67.66
CA THR A 521 37.93 6.35 67.69
C THR A 521 38.11 7.35 66.54
N GLN A 522 39.34 7.77 66.24
CA GLN A 522 39.64 8.64 65.11
C GLN A 522 39.27 7.98 63.77
N VAL A 523 39.64 6.71 63.57
CA VAL A 523 39.27 5.92 62.39
C VAL A 523 37.75 5.80 62.26
N TYR A 524 37.03 5.57 63.36
CA TYR A 524 35.57 5.52 63.35
C TYR A 524 34.97 6.86 62.87
N ASN A 525 35.44 7.99 63.39
CA ASN A 525 34.96 9.30 63.00
C ASN A 525 35.26 9.62 61.53
N LYS A 526 36.47 9.31 61.04
CA LYS A 526 36.82 9.47 59.62
C LYS A 526 35.98 8.57 58.72
N ASN A 527 35.65 7.35 59.15
CA ASN A 527 34.73 6.49 58.41
C ASN A 527 33.31 7.09 58.29
N VAL A 528 32.83 7.79 59.32
CA VAL A 528 31.55 8.51 59.26
C VAL A 528 31.64 9.68 58.26
N GLU A 529 32.73 10.44 58.27
CA GLU A 529 32.98 11.54 57.32
C GLU A 529 33.07 11.05 55.86
N ILE A 530 33.80 9.97 55.62
CA ILE A 530 33.90 9.28 54.32
C ILE A 530 32.52 8.90 53.80
N ARG A 531 31.64 8.35 54.65
CA ARG A 531 30.25 8.01 54.25
C ARG A 531 29.44 9.25 53.88
N LYS A 532 29.59 10.36 54.62
CA LYS A 532 28.92 11.62 54.30
C LYS A 532 29.39 12.17 52.95
N LEU A 533 30.70 12.22 52.72
CA LEU A 533 31.28 12.65 51.45
C LEU A 533 30.81 11.77 50.28
N GLN A 534 30.76 10.45 50.45
CA GLN A 534 30.22 9.53 49.44
C GLN A 534 28.74 9.78 49.14
N SER A 535 27.93 10.07 50.17
CA SER A 535 26.52 10.40 49.99
C SER A 535 26.36 11.69 49.18
N ASN A 536 27.10 12.73 49.53
CA ASN A 536 27.04 14.03 48.84
C ASN A 536 27.50 13.92 47.38
N VAL A 537 28.58 13.19 47.11
CA VAL A 537 29.05 12.95 45.74
C VAL A 537 28.00 12.19 44.93
N ARG A 538 27.32 11.19 45.51
CA ARG A 538 26.25 10.44 44.82
C ARG A 538 25.05 11.32 44.51
N GLU A 539 24.63 12.15 45.45
CA GLU A 539 23.50 13.07 45.27
C GLU A 539 23.82 14.11 44.20
N ASN A 540 24.98 14.76 44.26
CA ASN A 540 25.42 15.71 43.25
C ASN A 540 25.60 15.06 41.88
N SER A 541 26.10 13.82 41.81
CA SER A 541 26.21 13.08 40.55
C SER A 541 24.84 12.75 39.93
N LYS A 542 23.84 12.49 40.76
CA LYS A 542 22.46 12.29 40.30
C LYS A 542 21.91 13.59 39.72
N THR A 543 22.02 14.70 40.45
CA THR A 543 21.62 16.03 39.96
C THR A 543 22.34 16.43 38.67
N LEU A 544 23.64 16.10 38.55
CA LEU A 544 24.40 16.32 37.31
C LEU A 544 23.85 15.51 36.14
N THR A 545 23.40 14.28 36.39
CA THR A 545 22.81 13.41 35.37
C THR A 545 21.44 13.95 34.92
N ASP A 546 20.62 14.41 35.86
CA ASP A 546 19.32 15.02 35.58
C ASP A 546 19.48 16.32 34.76
N LEU A 547 20.42 17.19 35.15
CA LEU A 547 20.77 18.40 34.40
C LEU A 547 21.35 18.07 33.01
N ALA A 548 22.18 17.04 32.89
CA ALA A 548 22.71 16.61 31.59
C ALA A 548 21.62 16.08 30.65
N PHE A 549 20.61 15.39 31.21
CA PHE A 549 19.45 14.93 30.45
C PHE A 549 18.56 16.09 29.99
N GLU A 550 18.27 17.06 30.88
CA GLU A 550 17.50 18.25 30.51
C GLU A 550 18.22 19.10 29.45
N ASN A 551 19.54 19.27 29.61
CA ASN A 551 20.39 20.00 28.68
C ASN A 551 20.47 19.29 27.30
N HIS A 552 20.56 17.95 27.28
CA HIS A 552 20.49 17.18 26.03
C HIS A 552 19.13 17.32 25.32
N ASN A 553 18.02 17.33 26.06
CA ASN A 553 16.69 17.53 25.47
C ASN A 553 16.54 18.94 24.89
N LEU A 554 17.04 19.97 25.59
CA LEU A 554 17.04 21.35 25.08
C LEU A 554 17.96 21.51 23.86
N GLN A 555 19.11 20.84 23.83
CA GLN A 555 19.98 20.83 22.66
C GLN A 555 19.28 20.21 21.45
N TYR A 556 18.57 19.09 21.65
CA TYR A 556 17.78 18.44 20.60
C TYR A 556 16.65 19.36 20.10
N GLU A 557 15.97 20.08 21.00
CA GLU A 557 14.97 21.08 20.62
C GLU A 557 15.58 22.25 19.83
N LEU A 558 16.76 22.75 20.24
CA LEU A 558 17.49 23.80 19.54
C LEU A 558 17.94 23.34 18.14
N GLU A 559 18.47 22.13 18.01
CA GLU A 559 18.91 21.56 16.72
C GLU A 559 17.74 21.29 15.77
N SER A 560 16.61 20.81 16.30
CA SER A 560 15.34 20.65 15.56
C SER A 560 14.82 22.00 15.05
N ASN A 561 14.92 23.06 15.85
CA ASN A 561 14.51 24.41 15.48
C ASN A 561 15.49 25.09 14.50
N LEU A 562 16.80 24.86 14.65
CA LEU A 562 17.85 25.32 13.72
C LEU A 562 17.74 24.66 12.34
N GLY A 563 17.35 23.38 12.28
CA GLY A 563 17.08 22.65 11.04
C GLY A 563 15.96 23.29 10.20
N ARG A 564 15.06 24.06 10.83
CA ARG A 564 13.98 24.81 10.17
C ARG A 564 14.38 26.22 9.73
N SER A 565 15.49 26.77 10.23
CA SER A 565 15.88 28.19 10.02
C SER A 565 17.03 28.41 9.03
N ARG A 566 17.75 27.37 8.61
CA ARG A 566 18.90 27.48 7.68
C ARG A 566 18.52 27.50 6.19
N THR A 567 17.63 28.41 5.80
CA THR A 567 17.57 28.95 4.42
C THR A 567 16.97 30.37 4.45
N SER A 568 17.70 31.34 5.01
CA SER A 568 17.53 32.75 4.62
C SER A 568 18.49 33.69 5.37
N THR A 569 19.29 34.40 4.57
CA THR A 569 19.76 35.81 4.72
C THR A 569 21.11 36.14 5.35
N ARG A 570 21.78 37.02 4.60
CA ARG A 570 23.09 37.67 4.71
C ARG A 570 22.84 39.17 4.95
N SER A 571 23.81 39.86 5.57
CA SER A 571 23.94 41.33 5.82
C SER A 571 22.97 41.91 6.88
N ARG A 572 23.37 42.84 7.78
CA ARG A 572 24.19 44.05 7.62
C ARG A 572 24.65 44.61 8.99
N THR A 573 25.77 45.33 8.98
CA THR A 573 26.45 46.15 10.02
C THR A 573 25.61 47.38 10.47
N GLN A 574 25.89 48.20 11.50
CA GLN A 574 27.15 48.75 12.06
C GLN A 574 26.84 49.68 13.26
N ASN A 575 27.89 50.04 14.02
CA ASN A 575 28.20 51.31 14.71
C ASN A 575 28.29 51.33 16.24
N GLU A 576 29.55 51.44 16.67
CA GLU A 576 30.06 51.99 17.93
C GLU A 576 30.19 53.52 17.81
N ASP A 577 30.11 54.21 18.96
CA ASP A 577 31.09 55.23 19.41
C ASP A 577 30.44 56.20 20.41
N LYS A 578 30.77 56.08 21.70
CA LYS A 578 30.86 57.25 22.60
C LYS A 578 31.60 56.98 23.90
N LEU A 579 32.86 56.56 23.81
CA LEU A 579 33.78 56.52 24.95
C LEU A 579 34.75 57.72 24.87
N SER A 580 34.45 58.83 25.55
CA SER A 580 35.48 59.86 25.83
C SER A 580 35.12 60.89 26.91
N TYR A 581 33.96 60.80 27.57
CA TYR A 581 33.60 61.70 28.69
C TYR A 581 33.49 60.99 30.05
N GLU A 582 33.56 59.66 30.07
CA GLU A 582 33.23 58.83 31.26
C GLU A 582 34.39 58.66 32.26
N MET A 583 35.65 58.82 31.83
CA MET A 583 36.79 58.44 32.68
C MET A 583 37.12 59.41 33.83
N MET A 584 36.57 60.62 33.83
CA MET A 584 36.86 61.62 34.88
C MET A 584 35.71 61.76 35.89
N GLU A 585 34.47 61.48 35.48
CA GLU A 585 33.29 61.42 36.36
C GLU A 585 33.17 60.07 37.09
N GLU A 586 33.73 59.00 36.51
CA GLU A 586 33.79 57.67 37.13
C GLU A 586 34.60 57.63 38.43
N LYS A 587 35.66 58.42 38.57
CA LYS A 587 36.53 58.32 39.75
C LYS A 587 35.91 58.95 41.00
N LEU A 588 35.08 59.99 40.87
CA LEU A 588 34.39 60.59 42.01
C LEU A 588 33.15 59.75 42.41
N LYS A 589 32.35 59.32 41.41
CA LYS A 589 31.19 58.44 41.61
C LYS A 589 31.57 57.06 42.17
N ARG A 590 32.76 56.51 41.84
CA ARG A 590 33.21 55.21 42.36
C ARG A 590 33.48 55.24 43.87
N THR A 591 33.96 56.34 44.43
CA THR A 591 34.21 56.46 45.89
C THR A 591 32.93 56.67 46.70
N GLU A 592 31.95 57.40 46.17
CA GLU A 592 30.63 57.58 46.82
C GLU A 592 29.78 56.31 46.67
N LYS A 593 29.78 55.67 45.49
CA LYS A 593 29.15 54.35 45.30
C LYS A 593 29.78 53.26 46.14
N SER A 594 31.08 53.27 46.41
CA SER A 594 31.69 52.23 47.26
C SER A 594 31.29 52.38 48.74
N LEU A 595 30.90 53.58 49.18
CA LEU A 595 30.40 53.80 50.54
C LEU A 595 28.91 53.43 50.65
N GLU A 596 28.09 53.81 49.67
CA GLU A 596 26.69 53.37 49.56
C GLU A 596 26.56 51.86 49.32
N SER A 597 27.42 51.27 48.48
CA SER A 597 27.41 49.83 48.23
C SER A 597 27.82 49.00 49.44
N LEU A 598 28.65 49.56 50.34
CA LEU A 598 28.99 48.87 51.60
C LEU A 598 27.84 48.91 52.60
N GLN A 599 27.06 49.99 52.60
CA GLN A 599 25.86 50.13 53.42
C GLN A 599 24.73 49.25 52.88
N GLU A 600 24.54 49.24 51.55
CA GLU A 600 23.59 48.36 50.86
C GLU A 600 24.00 46.89 51.00
N THR A 601 25.28 46.51 50.89
CA THR A 601 25.69 45.11 51.14
C THR A 601 25.53 44.69 52.60
N TYR A 602 25.63 45.60 53.57
CA TYR A 602 25.34 45.30 54.98
C TYR A 602 23.84 45.06 55.21
N ASP A 603 22.97 45.87 54.60
CA ASP A 603 21.52 45.71 54.70
C ASP A 603 21.01 44.52 53.84
N GLU A 604 21.62 44.26 52.68
CA GLU A 604 21.42 43.06 51.87
C GLU A 604 21.91 41.79 52.58
N LEU A 605 23.03 41.83 53.32
CA LEU A 605 23.49 40.70 54.14
C LEU A 605 22.49 40.40 55.27
N LYS A 606 21.89 41.43 55.86
CA LYS A 606 20.88 41.28 56.91
C LYS A 606 19.54 40.74 56.36
N LEU A 607 19.15 41.16 55.16
CA LEU A 607 18.01 40.62 54.41
C LEU A 607 18.27 39.19 53.92
N THR A 608 19.43 38.90 53.33
CA THR A 608 19.81 37.55 52.87
C THR A 608 19.98 36.58 54.03
N THR A 609 20.37 37.01 55.24
CA THR A 609 20.38 36.12 56.41
C THR A 609 18.95 35.75 56.82
N GLY A 610 18.00 36.71 56.78
CA GLY A 610 16.58 36.44 57.02
C GLY A 610 15.91 35.63 55.90
N GLU A 611 16.30 35.87 54.64
CA GLU A 611 15.83 35.11 53.48
C GLU A 611 16.42 33.70 53.47
N GLN A 612 17.68 33.49 53.86
CA GLN A 612 18.28 32.16 54.03
C GLN A 612 17.59 31.36 55.14
N GLU A 613 17.18 31.99 56.23
CA GLU A 613 16.36 31.33 57.25
C GLU A 613 14.96 30.97 56.73
N LEU A 614 14.32 31.87 55.97
CA LEU A 614 13.02 31.63 55.35
C LEU A 614 13.10 30.58 54.24
N GLU A 615 14.20 30.55 53.49
CA GLU A 615 14.52 29.61 52.44
C GLU A 615 14.91 28.26 53.00
N LEU A 616 15.53 28.19 54.18
CA LEU A 616 15.72 26.95 54.93
C LEU A 616 14.37 26.38 55.40
N VAL A 617 13.44 27.22 55.83
CA VAL A 617 12.06 26.79 56.19
C VAL A 617 11.28 26.34 54.94
N ARG A 618 11.39 27.06 53.82
CA ARG A 618 10.80 26.66 52.54
C ARG A 618 11.42 25.37 52.00
N SER A 619 12.73 25.21 52.10
CA SER A 619 13.46 24.01 51.71
C SER A 619 13.04 22.79 52.54
N LYS A 620 12.85 22.95 53.86
CA LYS A 620 12.32 21.87 54.71
C LYS A 620 10.90 21.48 54.33
N ARG A 621 10.05 22.44 54.00
CA ARG A 621 8.68 22.19 53.52
C ARG A 621 8.68 21.52 52.15
N PHE A 622 9.54 21.99 51.25
CA PHE A 622 9.75 21.39 49.92
C PHE A 622 10.30 19.96 50.03
N GLN A 623 11.21 19.68 50.96
CA GLN A 623 11.69 18.32 51.23
C GLN A 623 10.58 17.40 51.77
N GLN A 624 9.68 17.91 52.62
CA GLN A 624 8.52 17.15 53.11
C GLN A 624 7.51 16.88 51.98
N GLU A 625 7.23 17.87 51.13
CA GLU A 625 6.37 17.72 49.95
C GLU A 625 7.00 16.79 48.90
N ALA A 626 8.32 16.86 48.71
CA ALA A 626 9.08 15.94 47.86
C ALA A 626 9.04 14.51 48.42
N GLN A 627 9.20 14.30 49.73
CA GLN A 627 9.06 12.99 50.36
C GLN A 627 7.65 12.41 50.22
N PHE A 628 6.62 13.26 50.36
CA PHE A 628 5.23 12.84 50.14
C PHE A 628 4.99 12.47 48.67
N THR A 629 5.52 13.26 47.75
CA THR A 629 5.42 13.00 46.30
C THR A 629 6.18 11.74 45.91
N ILE A 630 7.39 11.52 46.44
CA ILE A 630 8.17 10.30 46.24
C ILE A 630 7.40 9.08 46.75
N SER A 631 6.77 9.17 47.93
CA SER A 631 5.96 8.08 48.48
C SER A 631 4.74 7.76 47.61
N THR A 632 4.11 8.78 47.04
CA THR A 632 2.96 8.63 46.13
C THR A 632 3.39 8.04 44.79
N LEU A 633 4.51 8.51 44.23
CA LEU A 633 5.11 7.97 43.01
C LEU A 633 5.56 6.52 43.20
N GLN A 634 6.11 6.16 44.36
CA GLN A 634 6.44 4.77 44.69
C GLN A 634 5.19 3.87 44.72
N LEU A 635 4.07 4.35 45.27
CA LEU A 635 2.81 3.61 45.22
C LEU A 635 2.28 3.46 43.78
N GLN A 636 2.43 4.49 42.96
CA GLN A 636 2.04 4.44 41.55
C GLN A 636 2.94 3.49 40.73
N ILE A 637 4.25 3.50 40.96
CA ILE A 637 5.19 2.57 40.32
C ILE A 637 4.82 1.13 40.69
N THR A 638 4.61 0.83 41.98
CA THR A 638 4.19 -0.51 42.42
C THR A 638 2.86 -0.93 41.78
N SER A 639 1.90 -0.01 41.65
CA SER A 639 0.63 -0.28 40.97
C SER A 639 0.81 -0.56 39.47
N LEU A 640 1.67 0.20 38.79
CA LEU A 640 1.96 0.02 37.37
C LEU A 640 2.75 -1.26 37.12
N GLU A 641 3.69 -1.62 38.00
CA GLU A 641 4.41 -2.89 37.96
C GLU A 641 3.46 -4.08 38.10
N GLN A 642 2.48 -3.99 39.00
CA GLN A 642 1.43 -5.01 39.14
C GLN A 642 0.56 -5.11 37.87
N GLN A 643 0.13 -3.99 37.31
CA GLN A 643 -0.64 -3.98 36.06
C GLN A 643 0.14 -4.59 34.89
N LEU A 644 1.43 -4.27 34.79
CA LEU A 644 2.32 -4.80 33.75
C LEU A 644 2.56 -6.31 33.93
N GLN A 645 2.61 -6.79 35.17
CA GLN A 645 2.65 -8.23 35.46
C GLN A 645 1.35 -8.94 35.06
N ASP A 646 0.19 -8.35 35.34
CA ASP A 646 -1.10 -8.89 34.93
C ASP A 646 -1.27 -8.92 33.40
N GLU A 647 -0.84 -7.86 32.71
CA GLU A 647 -0.83 -7.79 31.25
C GLU A 647 0.06 -8.85 30.62
N ARG A 648 1.24 -9.12 31.22
CA ARG A 648 2.13 -10.21 30.78
C ARG A 648 1.45 -11.57 30.92
N GLN A 649 0.71 -11.82 32.00
CA GLN A 649 -0.04 -13.07 32.18
C GLN A 649 -1.18 -13.21 31.18
N ILE A 650 -1.90 -12.13 30.89
CA ILE A 650 -2.97 -12.11 29.88
C ILE A 650 -2.38 -12.39 28.48
N ASN A 651 -1.26 -11.75 28.14
CA ASN A 651 -0.59 -11.97 26.86
C ASN A 651 -0.07 -13.40 26.72
N GLN A 652 0.48 -14.00 27.78
CA GLN A 652 0.87 -15.41 27.76
C GLN A 652 -0.33 -16.34 27.50
N LYS A 653 -1.47 -16.12 28.19
CA LYS A 653 -2.71 -16.87 27.95
C LYS A 653 -3.23 -16.68 26.52
N ASN A 654 -3.17 -15.47 25.98
CA ASN A 654 -3.60 -15.19 24.60
C ASN A 654 -2.72 -15.89 23.56
N VAL A 655 -1.41 -15.97 23.80
CA VAL A 655 -0.49 -16.74 22.93
C VAL A 655 -0.84 -18.22 22.95
N GLU A 656 -1.15 -18.77 24.12
CA GLU A 656 -1.53 -20.18 24.27
C GLU A 656 -2.88 -20.50 23.59
N ILE A 657 -3.90 -19.67 23.78
CA ILE A 657 -5.20 -19.80 23.08
C ILE A 657 -5.02 -19.72 21.55
N ASN A 658 -4.16 -18.81 21.06
CA ASN A 658 -3.89 -18.69 19.63
C ASN A 658 -3.17 -19.91 19.08
N ARG A 659 -2.23 -20.49 19.84
CA ARG A 659 -1.55 -21.74 19.49
C ARG A 659 -2.53 -22.90 19.37
N GLU A 660 -3.40 -23.11 20.37
CA GLU A 660 -4.44 -24.15 20.33
C GLU A 660 -5.39 -23.97 19.14
N ARG A 661 -5.76 -22.72 18.82
CA ARG A 661 -6.60 -22.40 17.68
C ARG A 661 -5.93 -22.75 16.35
N LEU A 662 -4.63 -22.48 16.21
CA LEU A 662 -3.84 -22.83 15.03
C LEU A 662 -3.70 -24.35 14.87
N GLU A 663 -3.43 -25.07 15.95
CA GLU A 663 -3.35 -26.54 15.95
C GLU A 663 -4.69 -27.17 15.52
N MET A 664 -5.82 -26.64 16.01
CA MET A 664 -7.15 -27.08 15.59
C MET A 664 -7.45 -26.79 14.11
N GLN A 665 -7.01 -25.64 13.60
CA GLN A 665 -7.15 -25.29 12.17
C GLN A 665 -6.31 -26.23 11.30
N TYR A 666 -5.08 -26.52 11.71
CA TYR A 666 -4.19 -27.44 11.00
C TYR A 666 -4.79 -28.86 10.93
N LYS A 667 -5.35 -29.35 12.05
CA LYS A 667 -6.03 -30.64 12.08
C LYS A 667 -7.20 -30.72 11.09
N LYS A 668 -8.08 -29.70 11.07
CA LYS A 668 -9.21 -29.65 10.13
C LYS A 668 -8.76 -29.55 8.67
N MET A 669 -7.65 -28.86 8.42
CA MET A 669 -7.07 -28.76 7.08
C MET A 669 -6.54 -30.12 6.60
N ASN A 670 -5.89 -30.88 7.47
CA ASN A 670 -5.41 -32.23 7.15
C ASN A 670 -6.56 -33.21 6.89
N GLU A 671 -7.60 -33.19 7.72
CA GLU A 671 -8.81 -34.00 7.50
C GLU A 671 -9.47 -33.65 6.15
N SER A 672 -9.50 -32.38 5.77
CA SER A 672 -10.01 -31.94 4.46
C SER A 672 -9.14 -32.41 3.30
N LEU A 673 -7.81 -32.42 3.48
CA LEU A 673 -6.86 -32.91 2.48
C LEU A 673 -7.01 -34.42 2.24
N GLU A 674 -7.19 -35.22 3.29
CA GLU A 674 -7.42 -36.66 3.15
C GLU A 674 -8.69 -36.97 2.35
N ILE A 675 -9.78 -36.20 2.58
CA ILE A 675 -11.02 -36.34 1.81
C ILE A 675 -10.79 -35.99 0.33
N VAL A 676 -9.99 -34.96 0.05
CA VAL A 676 -9.65 -34.56 -1.33
C VAL A 676 -8.81 -35.64 -2.02
N TYR A 677 -7.82 -36.20 -1.34
CA TYR A 677 -7.00 -37.28 -1.90
C TYR A 677 -7.83 -38.53 -2.19
N GLY A 678 -8.67 -38.97 -1.25
CA GLY A 678 -9.55 -40.12 -1.46
C GLY A 678 -10.57 -39.91 -2.60
N ARG A 679 -10.98 -38.67 -2.87
CA ARG A 679 -11.83 -38.33 -4.03
C ARG A 679 -11.03 -38.32 -5.33
N ASN A 680 -9.78 -37.87 -5.30
CA ASN A 680 -8.91 -37.85 -6.46
C ASN A 680 -8.58 -39.27 -6.94
N ASP A 681 -8.33 -40.20 -6.01
CA ASP A 681 -8.06 -41.60 -6.36
C ASP A 681 -9.24 -42.25 -7.09
N LYS A 682 -10.47 -42.03 -6.61
CA LYS A 682 -11.70 -42.50 -7.30
C LYS A 682 -11.83 -41.91 -8.70
N LEU A 683 -11.53 -40.62 -8.86
CA LEU A 683 -11.56 -39.95 -10.16
C LEU A 683 -10.49 -40.48 -11.12
N MET A 684 -9.32 -40.88 -10.60
CA MET A 684 -8.28 -41.52 -11.41
C MET A 684 -8.76 -42.89 -11.93
N THR A 685 -9.40 -43.70 -11.08
CA THR A 685 -9.96 -44.99 -11.49
C THR A 685 -11.08 -44.82 -12.54
N GLU A 686 -11.96 -43.84 -12.36
CA GLU A 686 -13.02 -43.52 -13.35
C GLU A 686 -12.41 -43.06 -14.70
N ASN A 687 -11.34 -42.27 -14.67
CA ASN A 687 -10.65 -41.82 -15.88
C ASN A 687 -9.98 -42.99 -16.64
N GLU A 688 -9.41 -43.96 -15.93
CA GLU A 688 -8.85 -45.15 -16.53
C GLU A 688 -9.93 -46.01 -17.21
N GLN A 689 -11.09 -46.16 -16.58
CA GLN A 689 -12.23 -46.86 -17.18
C GLN A 689 -12.72 -46.16 -18.44
N LEU A 690 -12.87 -44.82 -18.41
CA LEU A 690 -13.29 -44.05 -19.59
C LEU A 690 -12.29 -44.14 -20.76
N LYS A 691 -10.98 -44.21 -20.47
CA LYS A 691 -9.96 -44.43 -21.50
C LYS A 691 -10.09 -45.80 -22.15
N LYS A 692 -10.41 -46.83 -21.37
CA LYS A 692 -10.68 -48.18 -21.87
C LYS A 692 -11.91 -48.19 -22.78
N ASP A 693 -13.03 -47.62 -22.31
CA ASP A 693 -14.27 -47.56 -23.10
C ASP A 693 -14.08 -46.78 -24.42
N LEU A 694 -13.28 -45.70 -24.40
CA LEU A 694 -12.93 -44.95 -25.61
C LEU A 694 -12.14 -45.80 -26.59
N LYS A 695 -11.18 -46.60 -26.10
CA LYS A 695 -10.36 -47.48 -26.93
C LYS A 695 -11.20 -48.57 -27.58
N ASP A 696 -12.09 -49.20 -26.81
CA ASP A 696 -13.02 -50.22 -27.32
C ASP A 696 -13.95 -49.65 -28.42
N SER A 697 -14.45 -48.42 -28.24
CA SER A 697 -15.23 -47.71 -29.27
C SER A 697 -14.44 -47.39 -30.53
N GLN A 698 -13.17 -47.00 -30.40
CA GLN A 698 -12.30 -46.71 -31.55
C GLN A 698 -12.02 -47.97 -32.36
N ASP A 699 -11.77 -49.10 -31.68
CA ASP A 699 -11.49 -50.38 -32.32
C ASP A 699 -12.74 -50.88 -33.08
N LEU A 700 -13.93 -50.78 -32.50
CA LEU A 700 -15.20 -51.08 -33.19
C LEU A 700 -15.42 -50.21 -34.44
N CYS A 701 -15.07 -48.91 -34.38
CA CYS A 701 -15.17 -48.01 -35.53
C CYS A 701 -14.21 -48.41 -36.66
N GLN A 702 -13.01 -48.90 -36.32
CA GLN A 702 -12.06 -49.41 -37.32
C GLN A 702 -12.59 -50.68 -37.99
N GLU A 703 -13.16 -51.61 -37.24
CA GLU A 703 -13.79 -52.81 -37.79
C GLU A 703 -14.94 -52.46 -38.75
N GLN A 704 -15.81 -51.52 -38.37
CA GLN A 704 -16.90 -51.05 -39.23
C GLN A 704 -16.38 -50.40 -40.53
N LYS A 705 -15.28 -49.63 -40.47
CA LYS A 705 -14.65 -49.05 -41.67
C LYS A 705 -14.09 -50.12 -42.60
N GLN A 706 -13.48 -51.17 -42.06
CA GLN A 706 -13.00 -52.29 -42.86
C GLN A 706 -14.15 -53.03 -43.55
N LEU A 707 -15.27 -53.25 -42.83
CA LEU A 707 -16.46 -53.87 -43.40
C LEU A 707 -17.08 -53.03 -44.52
N ILE A 708 -17.17 -51.70 -44.33
CA ILE A 708 -17.66 -50.79 -45.38
C ILE A 708 -16.78 -50.87 -46.63
N LYS A 709 -15.46 -50.95 -46.47
CA LYS A 709 -14.53 -51.07 -47.60
C LYS A 709 -14.76 -52.37 -48.37
N LEU A 710 -14.93 -53.50 -47.68
CA LEU A 710 -15.25 -54.79 -48.31
C LEU A 710 -16.57 -54.73 -49.08
N LEU A 711 -17.61 -54.13 -48.49
CA LEU A 711 -18.91 -53.95 -49.16
C LEU A 711 -18.82 -53.06 -50.40
N GLN A 712 -17.98 -52.02 -50.37
CA GLN A 712 -17.73 -51.16 -51.55
C GLN A 712 -17.03 -51.93 -52.67
N GLU A 713 -16.01 -52.74 -52.34
CA GLU A 713 -15.31 -53.59 -53.31
C GLU A 713 -16.26 -54.62 -53.94
N GLU A 714 -17.16 -55.20 -53.16
CA GLU A 714 -18.18 -56.15 -53.65
C GLU A 714 -19.24 -55.46 -54.52
N TYR A 715 -19.65 -54.25 -54.16
CA TYR A 715 -20.55 -53.44 -54.98
C TYR A 715 -19.95 -53.10 -56.35
N GLU A 716 -18.68 -52.69 -56.41
CA GLU A 716 -18.00 -52.39 -57.69
C GLU A 716 -17.82 -53.65 -58.55
N LYS A 717 -17.52 -54.82 -57.95
CA LYS A 717 -17.52 -56.10 -58.68
C LYS A 717 -18.89 -56.42 -59.26
N GLN A 718 -19.95 -56.20 -58.49
CA GLN A 718 -21.32 -56.47 -58.94
C GLN A 718 -21.74 -55.49 -60.05
N LYS A 719 -21.32 -54.24 -59.98
CA LYS A 719 -21.51 -53.24 -61.04
C LYS A 719 -20.81 -53.64 -62.33
N TYR A 720 -19.54 -54.06 -62.26
CA TYR A 720 -18.79 -54.56 -63.42
C TYR A 720 -19.48 -55.77 -64.08
N LEU A 721 -19.92 -56.74 -63.28
CA LEU A 721 -20.69 -57.90 -63.77
C LEU A 721 -21.98 -57.50 -64.48
N ASN A 722 -22.70 -56.51 -63.94
CA ASN A 722 -23.92 -56.01 -64.58
C ASN A 722 -23.62 -55.31 -65.92
N GLU A 723 -22.56 -54.49 -65.98
CA GLU A 723 -22.13 -53.83 -67.23
C GLU A 723 -21.69 -54.86 -68.30
N GLU A 724 -21.04 -55.94 -67.88
CA GLU A 724 -20.64 -57.04 -68.77
C GLU A 724 -21.85 -57.86 -69.26
N GLN A 725 -22.82 -58.14 -68.38
CA GLN A 725 -24.10 -58.75 -68.77
C GLN A 725 -24.89 -57.88 -69.76
N GLU A 726 -24.86 -56.56 -69.58
CA GLU A 726 -25.53 -55.62 -70.48
C GLU A 726 -24.88 -55.61 -71.87
N LYS A 727 -23.53 -55.67 -71.94
CA LYS A 727 -22.80 -55.83 -73.22
C LYS A 727 -23.17 -57.14 -73.92
N ILE A 728 -23.18 -58.27 -73.20
CA ILE A 728 -23.57 -59.58 -73.75
C ILE A 728 -25.02 -59.52 -74.24
N SER A 729 -25.92 -58.88 -73.51
CA SER A 729 -27.33 -58.72 -73.92
C SER A 729 -27.47 -57.86 -75.18
N GLN A 730 -26.67 -56.81 -75.33
CA GLN A 730 -26.61 -56.00 -76.55
C GLN A 730 -26.04 -56.77 -77.74
N GLU A 731 -24.99 -57.58 -77.54
CA GLU A 731 -24.45 -58.46 -78.59
C GLU A 731 -25.46 -59.53 -79.02
N PHE A 732 -26.20 -60.12 -78.09
CA PHE A 732 -27.29 -61.06 -78.40
C PHE A 732 -28.41 -60.39 -79.19
N LYS A 733 -28.83 -59.18 -78.80
CA LYS A 733 -29.83 -58.40 -79.56
C LYS A 733 -29.35 -58.10 -80.98
N ASN A 734 -28.08 -57.75 -81.15
CA ASN A 734 -27.51 -57.47 -82.47
C ASN A 734 -27.41 -58.73 -83.35
N ARG A 735 -27.04 -59.89 -82.77
CA ARG A 735 -27.02 -61.18 -83.48
C ARG A 735 -28.41 -61.73 -83.80
N ASP A 736 -29.39 -61.52 -82.93
CA ASP A 736 -30.79 -61.89 -83.22
C ASP A 736 -31.40 -60.96 -84.28
N LEU A 737 -31.03 -59.67 -84.33
CA LEU A 737 -31.42 -58.76 -85.41
C LEU A 737 -30.80 -59.16 -86.76
N GLU A 738 -29.54 -59.59 -86.80
CA GLU A 738 -28.91 -60.14 -88.01
C GLU A 738 -29.56 -61.45 -88.46
N ARG A 739 -29.84 -62.39 -87.54
CA ARG A 739 -30.55 -63.64 -87.84
C ARG A 739 -32.01 -63.44 -88.24
N GLN A 740 -32.69 -62.44 -87.67
CA GLN A 740 -34.05 -62.07 -88.08
C GLN A 740 -34.06 -61.40 -89.45
N PHE A 741 -33.01 -60.67 -89.84
CA PHE A 741 -32.85 -60.13 -91.20
C PHE A 741 -32.63 -61.25 -92.23
N ASP A 742 -31.74 -62.21 -91.94
CA ASP A 742 -31.49 -63.37 -92.80
C ASP A 742 -32.71 -64.33 -92.89
N ALA A 743 -33.50 -64.45 -91.82
CA ALA A 743 -34.74 -65.22 -91.81
C ALA A 743 -35.92 -64.51 -92.50
N PHE A 744 -35.92 -63.17 -92.56
CA PHE A 744 -36.96 -62.39 -93.25
C PHE A 744 -36.79 -62.43 -94.78
N GLU A 745 -35.57 -62.56 -95.29
CA GLU A 745 -35.31 -62.82 -96.73
C GLU A 745 -35.64 -64.26 -97.15
N ALA A 746 -35.59 -65.23 -96.22
CA ALA A 746 -35.91 -66.63 -96.50
C ALA A 746 -37.42 -66.97 -96.43
N LEU A 747 -38.26 -66.12 -95.81
CA LEU A 747 -39.69 -66.36 -95.60
C LEU A 747 -40.58 -65.61 -96.60
N LYS A 748 -40.18 -65.61 -97.87
CA LYS A 748 -41.02 -65.26 -99.01
C LYS A 748 -41.37 -66.53 -99.82
N GLU A 749 -41.98 -67.51 -99.16
CA GLU A 749 -42.94 -68.46 -99.75
C GLU A 749 -43.45 -69.45 -98.68
N ASN A 750 -44.77 -69.65 -98.68
CA ASN A 750 -45.58 -70.65 -97.94
C ASN A 750 -46.00 -70.37 -96.48
N GLU A 751 -47.19 -69.77 -96.42
CA GLU A 751 -48.38 -70.08 -95.60
C GLU A 751 -48.30 -71.03 -94.39
N ASP A 752 -48.63 -70.43 -93.24
CA ASP A 752 -49.82 -70.73 -92.43
C ASP A 752 -50.06 -72.16 -91.97
N LYS A 753 -49.29 -72.53 -90.94
CA LYS A 753 -49.80 -73.21 -89.71
C LYS A 753 -48.77 -73.28 -88.57
N GLU A 754 -47.50 -72.99 -88.82
CA GLU A 754 -46.46 -72.99 -87.77
C GLU A 754 -46.31 -71.67 -87.00
N LYS A 755 -46.85 -70.55 -87.53
CA LYS A 755 -46.72 -69.22 -86.92
C LYS A 755 -47.46 -69.08 -85.58
N GLU A 756 -48.55 -69.80 -85.37
CA GLU A 756 -49.35 -69.71 -84.14
C GLU A 756 -48.71 -70.47 -82.97
N GLN A 757 -48.10 -71.64 -83.22
CA GLN A 757 -47.36 -72.38 -82.19
C GLN A 757 -46.03 -71.70 -81.82
N LEU A 758 -45.34 -71.09 -82.79
CA LEU A 758 -44.11 -70.35 -82.52
C LEU A 758 -44.38 -69.06 -81.74
N ALA A 759 -45.48 -68.36 -82.05
CA ALA A 759 -45.89 -67.17 -81.30
C ALA A 759 -46.22 -67.51 -79.83
N ILE A 760 -46.94 -68.60 -79.56
CA ILE A 760 -47.29 -69.01 -78.19
C ILE A 760 -46.03 -69.41 -77.39
N GLN A 761 -45.06 -70.09 -78.02
CA GLN A 761 -43.80 -70.42 -77.36
C GLN A 761 -42.93 -69.18 -77.09
N LEU A 762 -42.89 -68.22 -78.02
CA LEU A 762 -42.19 -66.96 -77.85
C LEU A 762 -42.82 -66.10 -76.75
N PHE A 763 -44.15 -66.00 -76.69
CA PHE A 763 -44.83 -65.27 -75.62
C PHE A 763 -44.56 -65.87 -74.24
N LYS A 764 -44.55 -67.19 -74.10
CA LYS A 764 -44.24 -67.85 -72.83
C LYS A 764 -42.79 -67.63 -72.39
N LYS A 765 -41.85 -67.66 -73.35
CA LYS A 765 -40.42 -67.36 -73.09
C LYS A 765 -40.20 -65.90 -72.70
N ILE A 766 -40.92 -64.96 -73.31
CA ILE A 766 -40.88 -63.54 -72.97
C ILE A 766 -41.49 -63.31 -71.58
N GLU A 767 -42.57 -64.00 -71.23
CA GLU A 767 -43.20 -63.90 -69.91
C GLU A 767 -42.28 -64.44 -68.79
N ASP A 768 -41.57 -65.55 -69.03
CA ASP A 768 -40.60 -66.10 -68.09
C ASP A 768 -39.35 -65.20 -67.95
N LEU A 769 -38.87 -64.59 -69.05
CA LEU A 769 -37.81 -63.59 -69.02
C LEU A 769 -38.21 -62.32 -68.27
N ILE A 770 -39.45 -61.85 -68.43
CA ILE A 770 -39.97 -60.68 -67.70
C ILE A 770 -40.05 -61.00 -66.20
N LYS A 771 -40.50 -62.20 -65.81
CA LYS A 771 -40.51 -62.64 -64.41
C LYS A 771 -39.10 -62.74 -63.81
N GLU A 772 -38.13 -63.24 -64.57
CA GLU A 772 -36.74 -63.33 -64.11
C GLU A 772 -36.08 -61.95 -63.96
N ILE A 773 -36.34 -61.02 -64.88
CA ILE A 773 -35.86 -59.63 -64.79
C ILE A 773 -36.52 -58.89 -63.61
N GLN A 774 -37.82 -59.09 -63.38
CA GLN A 774 -38.52 -58.52 -62.22
C GLN A 774 -37.97 -59.07 -60.90
N PHE A 775 -37.63 -60.36 -60.83
CA PHE A 775 -37.02 -60.95 -59.63
C PHE A 775 -35.62 -60.39 -59.34
N ARG A 776 -34.76 -60.24 -60.37
CA ARG A 776 -33.43 -59.63 -60.21
C ARG A 776 -33.50 -58.15 -59.82
N SER A 777 -34.48 -57.42 -60.34
CA SER A 777 -34.76 -56.02 -59.96
C SER A 777 -35.14 -55.90 -58.48
N ILE A 778 -35.99 -56.80 -57.97
CA ILE A 778 -36.41 -56.83 -56.56
C ILE A 778 -35.22 -57.15 -55.65
N ASP A 779 -34.36 -58.09 -56.04
CA ASP A 779 -33.18 -58.48 -55.24
C ASP A 779 -32.12 -57.36 -55.18
N GLN A 780 -31.95 -56.61 -56.26
CA GLN A 780 -31.12 -55.39 -56.29
C GLN A 780 -31.71 -54.26 -55.43
N LEU A 781 -33.04 -54.10 -55.42
CA LEU A 781 -33.72 -53.13 -54.55
C LEU A 781 -33.58 -53.50 -53.07
N LEU A 782 -33.69 -54.79 -52.72
CA LEU A 782 -33.48 -55.30 -51.36
C LEU A 782 -32.04 -55.08 -50.87
N LYS A 783 -31.03 -55.35 -51.70
CA LYS A 783 -29.63 -55.03 -51.38
C LYS A 783 -29.39 -53.54 -51.20
N ARG A 784 -30.01 -52.70 -52.05
CA ARG A 784 -29.93 -51.24 -51.95
C ARG A 784 -30.61 -50.72 -50.67
N GLU A 785 -31.70 -51.35 -50.25
CA GLU A 785 -32.40 -51.03 -49.01
C GLU A 785 -31.60 -51.45 -47.77
N GLN A 786 -30.95 -52.62 -47.79
CA GLN A 786 -30.01 -53.05 -46.75
C GLN A 786 -28.80 -52.10 -46.64
N LEU A 787 -28.22 -51.70 -47.77
CA LEU A 787 -27.11 -50.74 -47.81
C LEU A 787 -27.55 -49.37 -47.24
N ASN A 788 -28.73 -48.89 -47.62
CA ASN A 788 -29.31 -47.66 -47.09
C ASN A 788 -29.62 -47.76 -45.58
N LYS A 789 -30.01 -48.95 -45.09
CA LYS A 789 -30.21 -49.20 -43.66
C LYS A 789 -28.88 -49.11 -42.91
N LEU A 790 -27.82 -49.72 -43.42
CA LEU A 790 -26.46 -49.64 -42.85
C LEU A 790 -25.92 -48.20 -42.85
N PHE A 791 -26.18 -47.42 -43.90
CA PHE A 791 -25.82 -45.99 -43.93
C PHE A 791 -26.58 -45.18 -42.86
N ARG A 792 -27.86 -45.49 -42.62
CA ARG A 792 -28.64 -44.86 -41.55
C ARG A 792 -28.12 -45.24 -40.16
N GLU A 793 -27.79 -46.51 -39.95
CA GLU A 793 -27.22 -47.01 -38.69
C GLU A 793 -25.83 -46.40 -38.41
N SER A 794 -24.98 -46.31 -39.43
CA SER A 794 -23.68 -45.64 -39.36
C SER A 794 -23.82 -44.14 -39.02
N ALA A 795 -24.75 -43.44 -39.66
CA ALA A 795 -25.04 -42.04 -39.34
C ALA A 795 -25.62 -41.86 -37.92
N GLN A 796 -26.40 -42.82 -37.42
CA GLN A 796 -26.89 -42.84 -36.04
C GLN A 796 -25.75 -43.08 -35.04
N HIS A 797 -24.80 -43.98 -35.35
CA HIS A 797 -23.60 -44.19 -34.54
C HIS A 797 -22.68 -42.97 -34.53
N GLU A 798 -22.48 -42.31 -35.68
CA GLU A 798 -21.71 -41.06 -35.73
C GLU A 798 -22.38 -39.95 -34.90
N LYS A 799 -23.72 -39.86 -34.95
CA LYS A 799 -24.48 -38.94 -34.10
C LYS A 799 -24.39 -39.29 -32.62
N ALA A 800 -24.40 -40.57 -32.25
CA ALA A 800 -24.21 -41.03 -30.87
C ALA A 800 -22.80 -40.73 -30.36
N MET A 801 -21.79 -40.89 -31.21
CA MET A 801 -20.39 -40.57 -30.92
C MET A 801 -20.18 -39.06 -30.75
N ARG A 802 -20.80 -38.22 -31.59
CA ARG A 802 -20.82 -36.76 -31.39
C ARG A 802 -21.55 -36.38 -30.09
N LEU A 803 -22.64 -37.04 -29.76
CA LEU A 803 -23.34 -36.83 -28.47
C LEU A 803 -22.49 -37.26 -27.27
N LEU A 804 -21.66 -38.30 -27.39
CA LEU A 804 -20.71 -38.70 -26.36
C LEU A 804 -19.57 -37.69 -26.24
N LEU A 805 -19.02 -37.19 -27.35
CA LEU A 805 -18.02 -36.13 -27.36
C LEU A 805 -18.57 -34.83 -26.76
N ASP A 806 -19.78 -34.41 -27.16
CA ASP A 806 -20.50 -33.27 -26.56
C ASP A 806 -20.78 -33.52 -25.08
N LYS A 807 -21.07 -34.76 -24.65
CA LYS A 807 -21.23 -35.08 -23.23
C LYS A 807 -19.91 -35.01 -22.48
N VAL A 808 -18.80 -35.47 -23.06
CA VAL A 808 -17.46 -35.39 -22.46
C VAL A 808 -17.00 -33.93 -22.35
N GLU A 809 -17.21 -33.12 -23.40
CA GLU A 809 -16.96 -31.67 -23.41
C GLU A 809 -17.88 -30.93 -22.42
N ASN A 810 -19.18 -31.23 -22.42
CA ASN A 810 -20.10 -30.68 -21.42
C ASN A 810 -19.77 -31.16 -20.01
N TYR A 811 -19.19 -32.34 -19.80
CA TYR A 811 -18.74 -32.80 -18.50
C TYR A 811 -17.50 -32.02 -18.05
N THR A 812 -16.58 -31.71 -18.97
CA THR A 812 -15.41 -30.86 -18.69
C THR A 812 -15.83 -29.41 -18.39
N ASP A 813 -16.79 -28.86 -19.14
CA ASP A 813 -17.34 -27.52 -18.93
C ASP A 813 -18.27 -27.42 -17.71
N LYS A 814 -19.10 -28.44 -17.44
CA LYS A 814 -19.90 -28.51 -16.20
C LYS A 814 -19.04 -28.72 -14.97
N LYS A 815 -17.86 -29.36 -15.07
CA LYS A 815 -16.92 -29.51 -13.94
C LYS A 815 -16.21 -28.18 -13.62
N LEU A 816 -15.90 -27.36 -14.64
CA LEU A 816 -15.47 -25.96 -14.47
C LEU A 816 -16.59 -25.09 -13.85
N MET A 817 -17.84 -25.30 -14.27
CA MET A 817 -19.01 -24.56 -13.74
C MET A 817 -19.44 -25.03 -12.35
N HIS A 818 -19.35 -26.32 -12.00
CA HIS A 818 -19.71 -26.84 -10.67
C HIS A 818 -18.66 -26.54 -9.60
N HIS A 819 -17.38 -26.40 -9.96
CA HIS A 819 -16.39 -25.81 -9.03
C HIS A 819 -16.71 -24.36 -8.69
N HIS A 820 -17.26 -23.60 -9.65
CA HIS A 820 -17.77 -22.25 -9.39
C HIS A 820 -19.14 -22.23 -8.70
N SER A 821 -20.06 -23.13 -9.05
CA SER A 821 -21.43 -23.13 -8.48
C SER A 821 -21.48 -23.70 -7.06
N ALA A 822 -20.66 -24.69 -6.71
CA ALA A 822 -20.57 -25.20 -5.34
C ALA A 822 -19.99 -24.15 -4.37
N SER A 823 -19.06 -23.31 -4.85
CA SER A 823 -18.58 -22.11 -4.14
C SER A 823 -19.70 -21.09 -3.94
N SER A 824 -20.57 -20.89 -4.95
CA SER A 824 -21.69 -19.94 -4.89
C SER A 824 -22.88 -20.44 -4.05
N GLN A 825 -23.18 -21.73 -4.07
CA GLN A 825 -24.29 -22.33 -3.29
C GLN A 825 -23.93 -22.48 -1.80
N GLN A 826 -22.65 -22.71 -1.46
CA GLN A 826 -22.18 -22.57 -0.08
C GLN A 826 -22.24 -21.10 0.41
N GLN A 827 -22.11 -20.11 -0.48
CA GLN A 827 -22.32 -18.70 -0.16
C GLN A 827 -23.81 -18.37 0.05
N SER A 828 -24.72 -18.91 -0.76
CA SER A 828 -26.17 -18.63 -0.63
C SER A 828 -26.80 -19.30 0.60
N LEU A 829 -26.45 -20.56 0.89
CA LEU A 829 -26.92 -21.26 2.10
C LEU A 829 -26.38 -20.64 3.40
N ARG A 830 -25.20 -20.00 3.35
CA ARG A 830 -24.67 -19.21 4.48
C ARG A 830 -25.38 -17.85 4.64
N LEU A 831 -25.86 -17.24 3.56
CA LEU A 831 -26.64 -16.00 3.59
C LEU A 831 -28.05 -16.25 4.17
N GLU A 832 -28.73 -17.32 3.77
CA GLU A 832 -30.06 -17.66 4.31
C GLU A 832 -30.03 -18.06 5.79
N ALA A 833 -28.98 -18.74 6.24
CA ALA A 833 -28.77 -19.05 7.66
C ALA A 833 -28.43 -17.80 8.51
N SER A 834 -27.80 -16.78 7.92
CA SER A 834 -27.49 -15.52 8.61
C SER A 834 -28.69 -14.58 8.70
N ILE A 835 -29.64 -14.65 7.76
CA ILE A 835 -30.88 -13.86 7.79
C ILE A 835 -31.84 -14.42 8.85
N LYS A 836 -31.99 -15.76 8.95
CA LYS A 836 -32.85 -16.38 9.98
C LYS A 836 -32.31 -16.27 11.42
N GLY A 837 -31.04 -15.88 11.60
CA GLY A 837 -30.42 -15.68 12.91
C GLY A 837 -30.56 -14.26 13.49
N GLN A 838 -30.94 -13.26 12.69
CA GLN A 838 -31.07 -11.86 13.13
C GLN A 838 -32.48 -11.49 13.62
N ASP A 839 -33.51 -12.25 13.25
CA ASP A 839 -34.88 -12.02 13.73
C ASP A 839 -35.12 -12.52 15.17
N GLY A 840 -34.17 -13.26 15.76
CA GLY A 840 -34.26 -13.79 17.13
C GLY A 840 -33.55 -12.98 18.22
N GLN A 841 -32.82 -11.91 17.87
CA GLN A 841 -32.05 -11.11 18.85
C GLN A 841 -32.60 -9.70 19.11
N ASN A 842 -33.57 -9.21 18.32
CA ASN A 842 -34.16 -7.87 18.53
C ASN A 842 -35.26 -7.83 19.62
N ASP A 843 -35.68 -8.97 20.18
CA ASP A 843 -36.70 -9.02 21.24
C ASP A 843 -36.13 -9.05 22.67
N LYS A 844 -34.80 -8.99 22.86
CA LYS A 844 -34.17 -8.96 24.20
C LYS A 844 -33.52 -7.63 24.61
N GLU A 845 -33.42 -6.64 23.72
CA GLU A 845 -32.84 -5.32 24.04
C GLU A 845 -33.87 -4.19 24.20
N ARG A 846 -35.18 -4.50 24.21
CA ARG A 846 -36.25 -3.50 24.45
C ARG A 846 -36.75 -3.40 25.90
N SER A 847 -36.10 -4.07 26.85
CA SER A 847 -36.59 -4.17 28.23
C SER A 847 -35.75 -3.45 29.29
N ILE A 848 -34.66 -2.76 28.91
CA ILE A 848 -33.77 -2.10 29.88
C ILE A 848 -33.39 -0.72 29.34
N ASN A 849 -34.29 0.24 29.46
CA ASN A 849 -34.01 1.69 29.58
C ASN A 849 -35.34 2.45 29.69
N ILE A 850 -36.04 2.26 30.81
CA ILE A 850 -37.05 3.19 31.31
C ILE A 850 -36.83 3.36 32.80
N SER A 851 -35.84 4.17 33.15
CA SER A 851 -35.76 4.90 34.40
C SER A 851 -34.70 5.97 34.23
N ASP A 852 -34.96 7.15 34.77
CA ASP A 852 -34.05 8.30 34.81
C ASP A 852 -34.09 9.24 33.59
N ASN A 853 -35.22 9.93 33.46
CA ASN A 853 -35.22 11.37 33.21
C ASN A 853 -36.58 11.98 33.59
N LYS A 854 -36.75 12.26 34.88
CA LYS A 854 -37.74 13.21 35.41
C LYS A 854 -37.03 14.04 36.47
N LYS A 855 -36.68 15.27 36.13
CA LYS A 855 -36.60 16.47 37.01
C LYS A 855 -35.72 17.53 36.33
N GLN A 856 -36.34 18.49 35.67
CA GLN A 856 -35.95 19.91 35.66
C GLN A 856 -36.88 20.69 34.73
N GLU A 857 -38.07 20.99 35.26
CA GLU A 857 -38.83 22.19 34.89
C GLU A 857 -39.16 22.84 36.24
N ASP A 858 -38.60 24.03 36.50
CA ASP A 858 -39.28 25.14 37.18
C ASP A 858 -38.34 26.35 37.35
N CYS A 859 -38.95 27.53 37.27
CA CYS A 859 -38.42 28.89 37.45
C CYS A 859 -37.85 29.60 36.21
N ASN A 860 -38.71 30.34 35.51
CA ASN A 860 -38.68 31.80 35.58
C ASN A 860 -39.97 32.44 35.01
N ILE A 861 -40.87 32.83 35.92
CA ILE A 861 -41.65 34.07 35.88
C ILE A 861 -41.55 34.68 37.29
N MET A 862 -40.50 35.46 37.53
CA MET A 862 -40.53 36.87 37.97
C MET A 862 -39.10 37.40 38.06
#